data_AF-A0AA39LTP6-F1
#
_entry.id   AF-A0AA39LTP6-F1
#
_cell.length_a   1.000
_cell.length_b   1.000
_cell.length_c   1.000
_cell.angle_alpha   90.00
_cell.angle_beta   90.00
_cell.angle_gamma   90.00
#
_symmetry.space_group_name_H-M   'P 1'
#
loop_
_entity.id
_entity.type
_entity.pdbx_description
1 polymer ?
#
loop_
_entity_poly.entity_id
_entity_poly.type
_entity_poly.pdbx_seq_one_letter_code
_entity_poly.pdbx_strand_id
1 'polypeptide(L)'
;MKGKAVVLTAFIALLIQASFGLNLATQPDQPVVLFGGDQVRHATLNQPLCMFVDAANTVDVSAVSFQMHDRNGTTSDKIVLKTFLNTTKVDFYGSYCFPDTTESISFDYGGLFDNVPLSSYRWRSLVLFFISKQQVEGPCQGRGTMGGNVHSATVRRSEKNVVSLHADCPAYFLVPTGIKTIVVSESNCPVFYIEQNIETITTLPDPIQIDINSVQTGVRPSQNLSILSFSGAEIPQLYNEQILRSAIEIRSNLSKWTEEAFHVEGQNGFHKSSQCTLDRDLNADDRSAYEGVVATDTQSPSDVYALVRFQDFKIPMVSFAVGDYDENCVDLTLSYTHRQHNNRTVISNPLGSFNYSNPLLTNFAVTIQRKNTTDCRLVNARISYSVVELWSPPVITTTPPPEMKGGGPLPFMVFAGDELTYIELDKPACMFVKAATEFEIRVLNFYAKNDNGSYIERVEATTFMQSHSPSDLFGVHCFDDLATTVIVEYGNIFHNVPVDSPLRRSAIFFFMEKDKFYGSCKDHGTKGGNVYAATMKQVVSLHADCPAIVLSPSGHDDLTGAWSNCPIVSLSNDSRKAYPQTLGSDVQINFTTIQSGIHPIKDLSLMSISGDRLPDVYGLDILRPAVMISTNSTEWLEDVLPVKAENTVILNQTEICSVVRVLSSESNVVLGILENDPWSPLQANHLIGPWPAKAHNQSVQVNFGPYDDNCFQVTLIYMEGVEMKKEINPHELLNITTEYPFTVEFNMTRQDGCEYSSMAAYYSVQKLSPSTAAATTTIPIQSTTKGGVEANTSVYKFFLVVFVVLCIRF
;
A
#
# COMPACT_ATOMS: atom_id res chain seq x y z
N MET A 1 -53.93 -36.42 -23.11
CA MET A 1 -52.58 -36.11 -23.63
C MET A 1 -52.50 -34.84 -24.50
N LYS A 2 -53.56 -34.02 -24.67
CA LYS A 2 -53.52 -32.79 -25.49
C LYS A 2 -53.13 -31.49 -24.73
N GLY A 3 -53.01 -31.53 -23.40
CA GLY A 3 -52.69 -30.34 -22.59
C GLY A 3 -51.21 -30.06 -22.34
N LYS A 4 -50.31 -31.03 -22.55
CA LYS A 4 -48.87 -30.84 -22.28
C LYS A 4 -48.08 -30.20 -23.43
N ALA A 5 -48.56 -30.34 -24.67
CA ALA A 5 -47.92 -29.73 -25.83
C ALA A 5 -48.09 -28.20 -25.87
N VAL A 6 -49.26 -27.68 -25.47
CA VAL A 6 -49.54 -26.23 -25.49
C VAL A 6 -48.69 -25.47 -24.45
N VAL A 7 -48.45 -26.08 -23.28
CA VAL A 7 -47.63 -25.47 -22.23
C VAL A 7 -46.15 -25.43 -22.66
N LEU A 8 -45.65 -26.49 -23.30
CA LEU A 8 -44.25 -26.51 -23.77
C LEU A 8 -44.00 -25.51 -24.90
N THR A 9 -44.93 -25.37 -25.86
CA THR A 9 -44.80 -24.37 -26.94
C THR A 9 -44.93 -22.95 -26.41
N ALA A 10 -45.80 -22.70 -25.42
CA ALA A 10 -45.90 -21.40 -24.76
C ALA A 10 -44.64 -21.08 -23.94
N PHE A 11 -44.04 -22.06 -23.26
CA PHE A 11 -42.80 -21.87 -22.49
C PHE A 11 -41.58 -21.64 -23.40
N ILE A 12 -41.50 -22.35 -24.53
CA ILE A 12 -40.47 -22.11 -25.56
C ILE A 12 -40.67 -20.75 -26.23
N ALA A 13 -41.92 -20.35 -26.53
CA ALA A 13 -42.19 -19.01 -27.06
C ALA A 13 -41.87 -17.90 -26.04
N LEU A 14 -42.11 -18.12 -24.74
CA LEU A 14 -41.73 -17.19 -23.68
C LEU A 14 -40.20 -17.13 -23.48
N LEU A 15 -39.50 -18.28 -23.56
CA LEU A 15 -38.03 -18.34 -23.48
C LEU A 15 -37.36 -17.73 -24.71
N ILE A 16 -37.97 -17.87 -25.90
CA ILE A 16 -37.54 -17.21 -27.12
C ILE A 16 -37.82 -15.69 -27.03
N GLN A 17 -38.99 -15.26 -26.54
CA GLN A 17 -39.24 -13.84 -26.30
C GLN A 17 -38.38 -13.24 -25.18
N ALA A 18 -37.96 -14.03 -24.18
CA ALA A 18 -37.02 -13.60 -23.14
C ALA A 18 -35.56 -13.53 -23.63
N SER A 19 -35.21 -14.22 -24.72
CA SER A 19 -33.88 -14.12 -25.37
C SER A 19 -33.84 -13.09 -26.51
N PHE A 20 -35.00 -12.62 -26.99
CA PHE A 20 -35.14 -11.47 -27.90
C PHE A 20 -35.61 -10.18 -27.21
N GLY A 21 -35.78 -10.21 -25.88
CA GLY A 21 -36.19 -9.07 -25.08
C GLY A 21 -34.99 -8.25 -24.60
N LEU A 22 -35.06 -6.93 -24.84
CA LEU A 22 -34.26 -5.85 -24.26
C LEU A 22 -32.92 -5.52 -24.93
N ASN A 23 -33.00 -5.02 -26.16
CA ASN A 23 -32.22 -3.85 -26.58
C ASN A 23 -33.20 -2.74 -27.00
N LEU A 24 -34.17 -2.41 -26.14
CA LEU A 24 -34.88 -1.14 -26.24
C LEU A 24 -33.89 -0.09 -25.76
N ALA A 25 -33.23 0.59 -26.70
CA ALA A 25 -32.45 1.78 -26.39
C ALA A 25 -33.42 2.80 -25.77
N THR A 26 -33.33 2.97 -24.44
CA THR A 26 -33.85 4.17 -23.77
C THR A 26 -33.26 5.36 -24.49
N GLN A 27 -34.09 6.24 -25.07
CA GLN A 27 -33.67 7.45 -25.79
C GLN A 27 -32.75 8.29 -24.88
N PRO A 28 -31.42 8.23 -25.05
CA PRO A 28 -30.53 9.04 -24.25
C PRO A 28 -30.50 10.44 -24.86
N ASP A 29 -30.50 11.47 -24.02
CA ASP A 29 -30.39 12.85 -24.47
C ASP A 29 -29.09 13.03 -25.27
N GLN A 30 -29.13 13.65 -26.45
CA GLN A 30 -27.90 13.85 -27.23
C GLN A 30 -26.97 14.87 -26.56
N PRO A 31 -25.64 14.76 -26.75
CA PRO A 31 -24.90 13.88 -27.68
C PRO A 31 -24.69 12.44 -27.16
N VAL A 32 -24.65 11.44 -28.06
CA VAL A 32 -24.48 10.02 -27.68
C VAL A 32 -23.51 9.26 -28.58
N VAL A 33 -22.84 8.25 -28.04
CA VAL A 33 -21.99 7.31 -28.79
C VAL A 33 -22.53 5.89 -28.74
N LEU A 34 -22.44 5.17 -29.86
CA LEU A 34 -22.66 3.72 -29.96
C LEU A 34 -21.39 3.06 -30.46
N PHE A 35 -21.04 1.92 -29.87
CA PHE A 35 -19.93 1.10 -30.35
C PHE A 35 -20.45 -0.04 -31.23
N GLY A 36 -19.67 -0.44 -32.24
CA GLY A 36 -20.02 -1.60 -33.07
C GLY A 36 -20.27 -2.87 -32.25
N GLY A 37 -19.48 -3.09 -31.20
CA GLY A 37 -19.64 -4.18 -30.24
C GLY A 37 -20.95 -4.16 -29.46
N ASP A 38 -21.59 -3.00 -29.29
CA ASP A 38 -22.89 -2.91 -28.62
C ASP A 38 -24.01 -3.58 -29.43
N GLN A 39 -23.79 -3.82 -30.73
CA GLN A 39 -24.71 -4.47 -31.67
C GLN A 39 -26.14 -3.87 -31.65
N VAL A 40 -26.25 -2.55 -31.53
CA VAL A 40 -27.53 -1.85 -31.61
C VAL A 40 -28.08 -1.97 -33.03
N ARG A 41 -29.06 -2.85 -33.23
CA ARG A 41 -29.67 -3.10 -34.55
C ARG A 41 -30.72 -2.07 -34.94
N HIS A 42 -31.27 -1.35 -33.98
CA HIS A 42 -32.33 -0.39 -34.21
C HIS A 42 -32.20 0.80 -33.25
N ALA A 43 -32.28 2.02 -33.79
CA ALA A 43 -32.22 3.26 -33.03
C ALA A 43 -33.38 4.18 -33.45
N THR A 44 -34.18 4.63 -32.49
CA THR A 44 -35.29 5.56 -32.73
C THR A 44 -34.84 7.00 -32.50
N LEU A 45 -35.23 7.89 -33.41
CA LEU A 45 -34.84 9.30 -33.42
C LEU A 45 -35.98 10.17 -32.88
N ASN A 46 -35.69 11.01 -31.89
CA ASN A 46 -36.61 12.03 -31.38
C ASN A 46 -36.49 13.38 -32.12
N GLN A 47 -35.38 13.61 -32.81
CA GLN A 47 -35.11 14.81 -33.59
C GLN A 47 -34.17 14.51 -34.78
N PRO A 48 -34.08 15.39 -35.79
CA PRO A 48 -33.16 15.21 -36.92
C PRO A 48 -31.70 15.21 -36.47
N LEU A 49 -30.92 14.18 -36.87
CA LEU A 49 -29.54 13.95 -36.42
C LEU A 49 -28.54 13.91 -37.56
N CYS A 50 -27.28 14.08 -37.20
CA CYS A 50 -26.14 13.62 -37.99
C CYS A 50 -25.39 12.52 -37.24
N MET A 51 -25.02 11.47 -37.97
CA MET A 51 -24.14 10.41 -37.51
C MET A 51 -22.73 10.69 -38.01
N PHE A 52 -21.77 10.68 -37.09
CA PHE A 52 -20.35 10.73 -37.35
C PHE A 52 -19.77 9.35 -37.08
N VAL A 53 -18.88 8.89 -37.94
CA VAL A 53 -18.29 7.57 -37.86
C VAL A 53 -16.80 7.73 -37.78
N ASP A 54 -16.19 7.02 -36.83
CA ASP A 54 -14.74 6.82 -36.76
C ASP A 54 -14.46 5.34 -36.49
N ALA A 55 -13.65 4.71 -37.34
CA ALA A 55 -13.40 3.28 -37.31
C ALA A 55 -11.93 2.96 -37.57
N ALA A 56 -11.39 2.00 -36.83
CA ALA A 56 -10.02 1.54 -37.05
C ALA A 56 -9.85 0.91 -38.44
N ASN A 57 -8.66 1.05 -39.02
CA ASN A 57 -8.31 0.43 -40.31
C ASN A 57 -8.41 -1.12 -40.33
N THR A 58 -8.56 -1.76 -39.18
CA THR A 58 -8.78 -3.21 -39.05
C THR A 58 -10.24 -3.62 -39.20
N VAL A 59 -11.19 -2.68 -39.22
CA VAL A 59 -12.62 -2.96 -39.38
C VAL A 59 -12.99 -2.97 -40.86
N ASP A 60 -13.69 -4.01 -41.33
CA ASP A 60 -14.26 -4.01 -42.67
C ASP A 60 -15.55 -3.19 -42.71
N VAL A 61 -15.41 -1.86 -42.82
CA VAL A 61 -16.55 -0.93 -42.93
C VAL A 61 -17.42 -1.17 -44.17
N SER A 62 -17.01 -2.04 -45.11
CA SER A 62 -17.83 -2.46 -46.25
C SER A 62 -18.95 -3.44 -45.85
N ALA A 63 -18.79 -4.16 -44.74
CA ALA A 63 -19.79 -5.09 -44.22
C ALA A 63 -20.85 -4.40 -43.34
N VAL A 64 -20.57 -3.16 -42.89
CA VAL A 64 -21.49 -2.40 -42.04
C VAL A 64 -22.37 -1.48 -42.89
N SER A 65 -23.66 -1.45 -42.59
CA SER A 65 -24.64 -0.67 -43.31
C SER A 65 -25.80 -0.25 -42.43
N PHE A 66 -26.59 0.70 -42.90
CA PHE A 66 -27.83 1.08 -42.25
C PHE A 66 -28.96 1.35 -43.26
N GLN A 67 -30.19 1.33 -42.76
CA GLN A 67 -31.40 1.73 -43.46
C GLN A 67 -32.19 2.73 -42.60
N MET A 68 -32.77 3.73 -43.24
CA MET A 68 -33.62 4.73 -42.60
C MET A 68 -35.07 4.30 -42.75
N HIS A 69 -35.86 4.48 -41.69
CA HIS A 69 -37.30 4.32 -41.72
C HIS A 69 -37.94 5.67 -41.41
N ASP A 70 -38.71 6.19 -42.35
CA ASP A 70 -39.38 7.47 -42.24
C ASP A 70 -40.74 7.34 -41.51
N ARG A 71 -41.23 8.46 -40.97
CA ARG A 71 -42.54 8.55 -40.27
C ARG A 71 -43.75 8.12 -41.10
N ASN A 72 -43.63 8.14 -42.43
CA ASN A 72 -44.67 7.71 -43.36
C ASN A 72 -44.60 6.18 -43.64
N GLY A 73 -43.67 5.46 -43.01
CA GLY A 73 -43.42 4.03 -43.21
C GLY A 73 -42.50 3.68 -44.38
N THR A 74 -41.96 4.66 -45.11
CA THR A 74 -40.97 4.37 -46.18
C THR A 74 -39.65 3.92 -45.59
N THR A 75 -39.01 2.95 -46.24
CA THR A 75 -37.68 2.44 -45.86
C THR A 75 -36.72 2.76 -46.99
N SER A 76 -35.57 3.35 -46.65
CA SER A 76 -34.53 3.66 -47.63
C SER A 76 -33.83 2.41 -48.16
N ASP A 77 -33.13 2.56 -49.28
CA ASP A 77 -32.12 1.59 -49.68
C ASP A 77 -31.04 1.45 -48.59
N LYS A 78 -30.38 0.30 -48.58
CA LYS A 78 -29.26 0.00 -47.68
C LYS A 78 -28.05 0.85 -48.03
N ILE A 79 -27.59 1.66 -47.08
CA ILE A 79 -26.41 2.52 -47.20
C ILE A 79 -25.24 1.84 -46.50
N VAL A 80 -24.19 1.49 -47.23
CA VAL A 80 -22.96 0.88 -46.69
C VAL A 80 -22.05 1.99 -46.17
N LEU A 81 -21.45 1.84 -44.98
CA LEU A 81 -20.64 2.91 -44.39
C LEU A 81 -19.53 3.39 -45.33
N LYS A 82 -18.82 2.45 -45.96
CA LYS A 82 -17.74 2.74 -46.91
C LYS A 82 -18.08 3.74 -48.04
N THR A 83 -19.35 3.93 -48.39
CA THR A 83 -19.71 4.84 -49.50
C THR A 83 -19.53 6.32 -49.17
N PHE A 84 -19.45 6.69 -47.90
CA PHE A 84 -19.29 8.10 -47.47
C PHE A 84 -18.13 8.32 -46.49
N LEU A 85 -17.41 7.27 -46.09
CA LEU A 85 -16.23 7.41 -45.26
C LEU A 85 -14.99 7.75 -46.10
N ASN A 86 -14.25 8.74 -45.64
CA ASN A 86 -12.87 8.94 -46.05
C ASN A 86 -12.00 7.83 -45.45
N THR A 87 -10.97 7.43 -46.18
CA THR A 87 -10.02 6.39 -45.76
C THR A 87 -8.65 7.02 -45.58
N THR A 88 -8.03 6.82 -44.42
CA THR A 88 -6.62 7.14 -44.20
C THR A 88 -5.80 5.84 -44.12
N LYS A 89 -4.52 5.95 -43.73
CA LYS A 89 -3.70 4.76 -43.45
C LYS A 89 -4.09 4.05 -42.15
N VAL A 90 -4.76 4.75 -41.23
CA VAL A 90 -4.93 4.31 -39.84
C VAL A 90 -6.40 4.19 -39.41
N ASP A 91 -7.30 4.92 -40.07
CA ASP A 91 -8.72 4.94 -39.75
C ASP A 91 -9.62 5.19 -40.99
N PHE A 92 -10.92 5.00 -40.79
CA PHE A 92 -12.00 5.43 -41.66
C PHE A 92 -12.88 6.41 -40.91
N TYR A 93 -13.16 7.56 -41.49
CA TYR A 93 -14.00 8.56 -40.83
C TYR A 93 -14.92 9.29 -41.80
N GLY A 94 -16.02 9.82 -41.30
CA GLY A 94 -16.96 10.60 -42.11
C GLY A 94 -18.26 10.90 -41.38
N SER A 95 -19.18 11.56 -42.06
CA SER A 95 -20.46 11.95 -41.49
C SER A 95 -21.62 11.74 -42.47
N TYR A 96 -22.80 11.52 -41.91
CA TYR A 96 -24.06 11.38 -42.64
C TYR A 96 -25.18 12.07 -41.86
N CYS A 97 -25.81 13.08 -42.45
CA CYS A 97 -26.96 13.76 -41.86
C CYS A 97 -28.27 13.18 -42.39
N PHE A 98 -29.12 12.71 -41.49
CA PHE A 98 -30.38 12.05 -41.86
C PHE A 98 -31.40 13.09 -42.37
N PRO A 99 -32.29 12.70 -43.29
CA PRO A 99 -33.48 13.48 -43.62
C PRO A 99 -34.34 13.71 -42.37
N ASP A 100 -34.98 14.88 -42.26
CA ASP A 100 -35.81 15.24 -41.11
C ASP A 100 -37.06 14.35 -40.95
N THR A 101 -37.40 13.59 -42.00
CA THR A 101 -38.48 12.59 -42.02
C THR A 101 -38.11 11.28 -41.33
N THR A 102 -36.82 11.04 -41.08
CA THR A 102 -36.31 9.79 -40.50
C THR A 102 -36.81 9.65 -39.07
N GLU A 103 -37.50 8.56 -38.79
CA GLU A 103 -37.98 8.20 -37.45
C GLU A 103 -37.05 7.21 -36.76
N SER A 104 -36.47 6.28 -37.51
CA SER A 104 -35.56 5.29 -36.94
C SER A 104 -34.53 4.82 -37.96
N ILE A 105 -33.47 4.22 -37.44
CA ILE A 105 -32.35 3.69 -38.21
C ILE A 105 -32.17 2.23 -37.82
N SER A 106 -32.09 1.35 -38.82
CA SER A 106 -31.73 -0.06 -38.62
C SER A 106 -30.29 -0.30 -39.08
N PHE A 107 -29.46 -0.85 -38.20
CA PHE A 107 -28.05 -1.16 -38.49
C PHE A 107 -27.88 -2.65 -38.78
N ASP A 108 -27.04 -2.95 -39.76
CA ASP A 108 -26.55 -4.28 -40.07
C ASP A 108 -25.02 -4.27 -40.07
N TYR A 109 -24.43 -4.98 -39.11
CA TYR A 109 -22.98 -5.07 -38.91
C TYR A 109 -22.34 -6.24 -39.66
N GLY A 110 -23.10 -7.02 -40.44
CA GLY A 110 -22.55 -8.14 -41.23
C GLY A 110 -21.90 -9.24 -40.38
N GLY A 111 -22.30 -9.38 -39.10
CA GLY A 111 -21.72 -10.31 -38.15
C GLY A 111 -20.31 -9.97 -37.65
N LEU A 112 -19.77 -8.78 -37.97
CA LEU A 112 -18.40 -8.38 -37.60
C LEU A 112 -18.13 -8.39 -36.10
N PHE A 113 -19.16 -8.15 -35.29
CA PHE A 113 -19.08 -8.03 -33.84
C PHE A 113 -19.74 -9.21 -33.13
N ASP A 114 -20.20 -10.24 -33.86
CA ASP A 114 -20.81 -11.43 -33.27
C ASP A 114 -19.80 -12.15 -32.38
N ASN A 115 -20.19 -12.40 -31.12
CA ASN A 115 -19.36 -13.05 -30.10
C ASN A 115 -18.04 -12.33 -29.79
N VAL A 116 -17.88 -11.06 -30.15
CA VAL A 116 -16.73 -10.26 -29.72
C VAL A 116 -16.89 -9.96 -28.22
N PRO A 117 -15.95 -10.34 -27.35
CA PRO A 117 -16.06 -10.03 -25.93
C PRO A 117 -15.81 -8.54 -25.67
N LEU A 118 -16.36 -8.02 -24.57
CA LEU A 118 -16.21 -6.62 -24.17
C LEU A 118 -14.73 -6.20 -23.98
N SER A 119 -13.88 -7.13 -23.55
CA SER A 119 -12.44 -6.90 -23.38
C SER A 119 -11.64 -6.88 -24.69
N SER A 120 -12.28 -7.13 -25.84
CA SER A 120 -11.61 -7.09 -27.14
C SER A 120 -11.52 -5.68 -27.69
N TYR A 121 -10.39 -5.35 -28.32
CA TYR A 121 -10.22 -4.06 -29.01
C TYR A 121 -11.19 -3.92 -30.17
N ARG A 122 -11.77 -5.03 -30.65
CA ARG A 122 -12.79 -5.02 -31.69
C ARG A 122 -14.13 -4.51 -31.19
N TRP A 123 -14.40 -4.51 -29.87
CA TRP A 123 -15.69 -4.04 -29.36
C TRP A 123 -15.92 -2.56 -29.69
N ARG A 124 -14.88 -1.72 -29.55
CA ARG A 124 -14.95 -0.27 -29.76
C ARG A 124 -14.16 0.21 -30.98
N SER A 125 -13.87 -0.69 -31.91
CA SER A 125 -13.13 -0.36 -33.13
C SER A 125 -13.98 0.35 -34.18
N LEU A 126 -15.28 0.47 -33.96
CA LEU A 126 -16.22 1.28 -34.73
C LEU A 126 -17.00 2.16 -33.74
N VAL A 127 -16.87 3.46 -33.89
CA VAL A 127 -17.53 4.49 -33.08
C VAL A 127 -18.57 5.19 -33.96
N LEU A 128 -19.83 5.15 -33.54
CA LEU A 128 -20.94 5.85 -34.17
C LEU A 128 -21.42 6.95 -33.22
N PHE A 129 -21.16 8.20 -33.55
CA PHE A 129 -21.46 9.36 -32.72
C PHE A 129 -22.65 10.13 -33.30
N PHE A 130 -23.65 10.44 -32.47
CA PHE A 130 -24.88 11.10 -32.90
C PHE A 130 -25.08 12.44 -32.20
N ILE A 131 -25.31 13.48 -32.99
CA ILE A 131 -25.62 14.83 -32.53
C ILE A 131 -26.75 15.46 -33.32
N SER A 132 -27.39 16.47 -32.74
CA SER A 132 -28.48 17.20 -33.39
C SER A 132 -28.01 17.83 -34.71
N LYS A 133 -28.79 17.61 -35.77
CA LYS A 133 -28.55 18.23 -37.08
C LYS A 133 -28.60 19.75 -37.01
N GLN A 134 -29.46 20.30 -36.16
CA GLN A 134 -29.56 21.75 -35.92
C GLN A 134 -28.23 22.32 -35.41
N GLN A 135 -27.51 21.58 -34.56
CA GLN A 135 -26.21 22.01 -34.08
C GLN A 135 -25.17 22.00 -35.21
N VAL A 136 -25.15 20.94 -36.03
CA VAL A 136 -24.21 20.75 -37.15
C VAL A 136 -24.41 21.77 -38.27
N GLU A 137 -25.65 22.00 -38.67
CA GLU A 137 -26.01 22.93 -39.75
C GLU A 137 -26.13 24.39 -39.26
N GLY A 138 -26.16 24.59 -37.94
CA GLY A 138 -26.24 25.91 -37.30
C GLY A 138 -24.87 26.41 -36.83
N PRO A 139 -24.68 26.62 -35.51
CA PRO A 139 -23.48 27.27 -34.98
C PRO A 139 -22.19 26.54 -35.33
N CYS A 140 -22.23 25.20 -35.50
CA CYS A 140 -21.04 24.39 -35.77
C CYS A 140 -20.71 24.20 -37.26
N GLN A 141 -21.43 24.87 -38.16
CA GLN A 141 -21.28 24.63 -39.60
C GLN A 141 -19.85 24.92 -40.08
N GLY A 142 -19.28 23.98 -40.84
CA GLY A 142 -17.93 24.13 -41.41
C GLY A 142 -16.78 23.98 -40.43
N ARG A 143 -17.04 23.53 -39.19
CA ARG A 143 -16.02 23.28 -38.16
C ARG A 143 -15.70 21.80 -38.02
N GLY A 144 -14.47 21.48 -37.61
CA GLY A 144 -14.02 20.10 -37.40
C GLY A 144 -13.67 19.35 -38.68
N THR A 145 -12.81 18.33 -38.57
CA THR A 145 -12.37 17.54 -39.74
C THR A 145 -13.49 16.72 -40.36
N MET A 146 -14.58 16.45 -39.62
CA MET A 146 -15.76 15.73 -40.12
C MET A 146 -17.00 16.63 -40.29
N GLY A 147 -16.92 17.92 -39.95
CA GLY A 147 -18.05 18.83 -39.85
C GLY A 147 -18.66 18.87 -38.43
N GLY A 148 -19.49 19.87 -38.13
CA GLY A 148 -20.19 19.97 -36.84
C GLY A 148 -19.30 20.15 -35.61
N ASN A 149 -18.06 20.60 -35.80
CA ASN A 149 -16.98 20.63 -34.79
C ASN A 149 -16.63 19.24 -34.22
N VAL A 150 -16.82 18.20 -35.05
CA VAL A 150 -16.42 16.82 -34.74
C VAL A 150 -15.13 16.50 -35.48
N HIS A 151 -14.20 15.86 -34.77
CA HIS A 151 -12.86 15.52 -35.27
C HIS A 151 -12.60 14.02 -35.09
N SER A 152 -12.03 13.37 -36.10
CA SER A 152 -11.27 12.13 -35.87
C SER A 152 -9.94 12.55 -35.27
N ALA A 153 -9.62 12.07 -34.06
CA ALA A 153 -8.36 12.44 -33.42
C ALA A 153 -7.18 11.57 -33.88
N THR A 154 -7.43 10.57 -34.72
CA THR A 154 -6.45 9.56 -35.19
C THR A 154 -5.44 10.10 -36.22
N VAL A 155 -5.34 11.43 -36.36
CA VAL A 155 -4.48 12.09 -37.36
C VAL A 155 -3.00 11.90 -37.00
N ARG A 156 -2.11 11.88 -38.01
CA ARG A 156 -0.67 11.66 -37.80
C ARG A 156 -0.10 12.69 -36.81
N ARG A 157 0.91 12.32 -36.02
CA ARG A 157 1.68 13.22 -35.11
C ARG A 157 2.05 14.61 -35.66
N SER A 158 2.15 14.77 -36.98
CA SER A 158 2.46 16.06 -37.64
C SER A 158 1.25 16.97 -37.85
N GLU A 159 0.03 16.46 -37.71
CA GLU A 159 -1.24 17.13 -37.99
C GLU A 159 -2.08 17.07 -36.70
N LYS A 160 -1.69 17.88 -35.71
CA LYS A 160 -2.45 18.00 -34.46
C LYS A 160 -3.82 18.60 -34.74
N ASN A 161 -4.88 18.06 -34.15
CA ASN A 161 -6.20 18.67 -34.30
C ASN A 161 -6.27 19.93 -33.45
N VAL A 162 -6.61 21.02 -34.10
CA VAL A 162 -6.76 22.33 -33.50
C VAL A 162 -8.17 22.44 -32.94
N VAL A 163 -8.30 22.75 -31.65
CA VAL A 163 -9.60 22.88 -30.99
C VAL A 163 -10.19 24.26 -31.23
N SER A 164 -11.37 24.30 -31.84
CA SER A 164 -12.21 25.51 -31.96
C SER A 164 -13.29 25.49 -30.88
N LEU A 165 -13.37 26.54 -30.08
CA LEU A 165 -14.29 26.63 -28.93
C LEU A 165 -15.36 27.71 -29.11
N HIS A 166 -16.60 27.36 -28.77
CA HIS A 166 -17.75 28.26 -28.66
C HIS A 166 -18.80 27.63 -27.71
N ALA A 167 -19.55 28.46 -26.98
CA ALA A 167 -20.54 28.01 -26.01
C ALA A 167 -21.65 27.15 -26.64
N ASP A 168 -22.15 27.58 -27.81
CA ASP A 168 -23.17 26.85 -28.56
C ASP A 168 -22.63 25.72 -29.46
N CYS A 169 -21.31 25.50 -29.46
CA CYS A 169 -20.68 24.49 -30.30
C CYS A 169 -19.48 23.80 -29.64
N PRO A 170 -19.73 22.80 -28.77
CA PRO A 170 -18.70 21.93 -28.22
C PRO A 170 -17.86 21.28 -29.32
N ALA A 171 -16.57 21.08 -29.05
CA ALA A 171 -15.71 20.27 -29.91
C ALA A 171 -15.77 18.80 -29.46
N TYR A 172 -15.91 17.89 -30.41
CA TYR A 172 -15.97 16.45 -30.13
C TYR A 172 -14.80 15.74 -30.80
N PHE A 173 -14.13 14.86 -30.05
CA PHE A 173 -13.00 14.08 -30.56
C PHE A 173 -13.30 12.60 -30.41
N LEU A 174 -13.13 11.86 -31.50
CA LEU A 174 -13.36 10.42 -31.57
C LEU A 174 -12.03 9.69 -31.76
N VAL A 175 -11.87 8.55 -31.08
CA VAL A 175 -10.76 7.58 -31.26
C VAL A 175 -11.32 6.16 -31.12
N PRO A 176 -11.30 5.36 -32.19
CA PRO A 176 -11.64 3.94 -32.12
C PRO A 176 -10.50 3.16 -31.44
N THR A 177 -10.81 1.98 -30.91
CA THR A 177 -9.80 1.00 -30.51
C THR A 177 -9.33 0.14 -31.68
N GLY A 178 -8.20 -0.53 -31.55
CA GLY A 178 -7.72 -1.46 -32.57
C GLY A 178 -7.09 -0.82 -33.81
N ILE A 179 -6.73 0.45 -33.77
CA ILE A 179 -5.95 1.10 -34.83
C ILE A 179 -4.59 0.39 -34.93
N LYS A 180 -4.25 -0.03 -36.14
CA LYS A 180 -2.97 -0.68 -36.43
C LYS A 180 -2.07 0.25 -37.21
N THR A 181 -0.87 0.53 -36.69
CA THR A 181 0.16 1.30 -37.41
C THR A 181 1.43 0.47 -37.59
N ILE A 182 2.46 1.03 -38.23
CA ILE A 182 3.76 0.36 -38.39
C ILE A 182 4.46 0.16 -37.02
N VAL A 183 4.18 1.04 -36.06
CA VAL A 183 4.89 1.11 -34.76
C VAL A 183 4.00 0.76 -33.56
N VAL A 184 2.68 0.72 -33.72
CA VAL A 184 1.71 0.45 -32.64
C VAL A 184 0.84 -0.75 -33.01
N SER A 185 0.77 -1.72 -32.10
CA SER A 185 -0.13 -2.87 -32.17
C SER A 185 -1.56 -2.49 -31.80
N GLU A 186 -2.52 -3.28 -32.28
CA GLU A 186 -3.94 -3.15 -31.91
C GLU A 186 -4.11 -3.11 -30.38
N SER A 187 -4.89 -2.17 -29.86
CA SER A 187 -5.01 -1.91 -28.43
C SER A 187 -6.42 -1.47 -28.01
N ASN A 188 -6.81 -1.86 -26.79
CA ASN A 188 -8.04 -1.48 -26.10
C ASN A 188 -8.03 -0.08 -25.46
N CYS A 189 -6.94 0.68 -25.59
CA CYS A 189 -6.71 1.90 -24.80
C CYS A 189 -6.74 3.14 -25.68
N PRO A 190 -7.91 3.70 -25.98
CA PRO A 190 -8.00 4.95 -26.71
C PRO A 190 -7.58 6.10 -25.79
N VAL A 191 -6.49 6.79 -26.13
CA VAL A 191 -5.91 7.86 -25.31
C VAL A 191 -5.88 9.14 -26.13
N PHE A 192 -6.46 10.19 -25.57
CA PHE A 192 -6.30 11.56 -26.05
C PHE A 192 -5.12 12.23 -25.35
N TYR A 193 -4.32 12.94 -26.11
CA TYR A 193 -3.21 13.78 -25.66
C TYR A 193 -3.63 15.22 -25.87
N ILE A 194 -3.70 15.97 -24.78
CA ILE A 194 -4.09 17.37 -24.80
C ILE A 194 -2.88 18.21 -24.46
N GLU A 195 -2.50 19.06 -25.39
CA GLU A 195 -1.30 19.88 -25.29
C GLU A 195 -1.65 21.32 -25.63
N GLN A 196 -1.13 22.24 -24.82
CA GLN A 196 -1.22 23.66 -25.12
C GLN A 196 -0.52 23.98 -26.44
N ASN A 197 -1.12 24.86 -27.26
CA ASN A 197 -0.42 25.43 -28.40
C ASN A 197 0.49 26.58 -27.91
N ILE A 198 1.80 26.36 -27.94
CA ILE A 198 2.81 27.32 -27.45
C ILE A 198 2.90 28.55 -28.37
N GLU A 199 2.54 28.43 -29.64
CA GLU A 199 2.68 29.50 -30.63
C GLU A 199 1.54 30.52 -30.59
N THR A 200 0.36 30.13 -30.11
CA THR A 200 -0.85 30.96 -30.06
C THR A 200 -1.18 31.50 -28.67
N ILE A 201 -0.16 31.68 -27.81
CA ILE A 201 -0.29 32.34 -26.49
C ILE A 201 -0.56 33.85 -26.68
N THR A 202 -1.69 34.17 -27.31
CA THR A 202 -2.44 35.40 -27.10
C THR A 202 -3.59 35.00 -26.20
N THR A 203 -3.46 35.36 -24.92
CA THR A 203 -4.41 35.22 -23.81
C THR A 203 -5.84 34.90 -24.24
N LEU A 204 -6.29 33.68 -23.95
CA LEU A 204 -7.72 33.36 -23.97
C LEU A 204 -8.46 34.37 -23.09
N PRO A 205 -9.65 34.86 -23.49
CA PRO A 205 -10.32 35.93 -22.79
C PRO A 205 -10.83 35.45 -21.42
N ASP A 206 -10.46 36.14 -20.35
CA ASP A 206 -10.99 35.91 -19.00
C ASP A 206 -12.39 36.53 -18.81
N PRO A 207 -13.32 35.88 -18.09
CA PRO A 207 -13.23 34.55 -17.48
C PRO A 207 -13.70 33.44 -18.44
N ILE A 208 -12.78 32.54 -18.81
CA ILE A 208 -13.09 31.33 -19.56
C ILE A 208 -13.10 30.11 -18.63
N GLN A 209 -14.11 29.27 -18.80
CA GLN A 209 -14.18 27.92 -18.24
C GLN A 209 -14.18 26.94 -19.41
N ILE A 210 -13.34 25.91 -19.33
CA ILE A 210 -13.32 24.79 -20.27
C ILE A 210 -13.59 23.50 -19.50
N ASP A 211 -14.55 22.72 -20.00
CA ASP A 211 -14.92 21.43 -19.45
C ASP A 211 -14.61 20.34 -20.45
N ILE A 212 -13.91 19.30 -19.99
CA ILE A 212 -13.64 18.10 -20.77
C ILE A 212 -14.46 16.96 -20.17
N ASN A 213 -15.40 16.45 -20.97
CA ASN A 213 -16.35 15.43 -20.59
C ASN A 213 -16.19 14.18 -21.46
N SER A 214 -16.62 13.04 -20.93
CA SER A 214 -16.87 11.85 -21.73
C SER A 214 -18.18 12.02 -22.49
N VAL A 215 -18.25 11.55 -23.73
CA VAL A 215 -19.55 11.42 -24.41
C VAL A 215 -20.28 10.21 -23.85
N GLN A 216 -21.55 10.35 -23.48
CA GLN A 216 -22.34 9.24 -22.95
C GLN A 216 -22.65 8.17 -24.01
N THR A 217 -22.69 6.90 -23.59
CA THR A 217 -23.11 5.81 -24.48
C THR A 217 -24.63 5.76 -24.59
N GLY A 218 -25.14 5.45 -25.78
CA GLY A 218 -26.56 5.30 -26.01
C GLY A 218 -27.19 4.01 -25.46
N VAL A 219 -26.38 3.05 -24.99
CA VAL A 219 -26.87 1.78 -24.45
C VAL A 219 -26.89 1.76 -22.93
N ARG A 220 -25.91 2.41 -22.28
CA ARG A 220 -25.79 2.45 -20.80
C ARG A 220 -25.30 3.82 -20.31
N PRO A 221 -26.20 4.81 -20.20
CA PRO A 221 -25.83 6.18 -19.81
C PRO A 221 -25.00 6.20 -18.51
N SER A 222 -23.93 6.99 -18.49
CA SER A 222 -23.11 7.21 -17.29
C SER A 222 -23.62 8.44 -16.55
N GLN A 223 -23.69 8.38 -15.22
CA GLN A 223 -24.12 9.52 -14.40
C GLN A 223 -23.03 10.57 -14.22
N ASN A 224 -21.76 10.19 -14.39
CA ASN A 224 -20.63 11.10 -14.25
C ASN A 224 -19.82 11.12 -15.55
N LEU A 225 -19.92 12.24 -16.27
CA LEU A 225 -19.22 12.44 -17.54
C LEU A 225 -18.01 13.36 -17.39
N SER A 226 -17.91 14.14 -16.32
CA SER A 226 -16.84 15.13 -16.14
C SER A 226 -15.50 14.45 -15.89
N ILE A 227 -14.49 14.85 -16.68
CA ILE A 227 -13.11 14.36 -16.57
C ILE A 227 -12.24 15.46 -15.97
N LEU A 228 -12.24 16.64 -16.59
CA LEU A 228 -11.46 17.81 -16.20
C LEU A 228 -12.32 19.07 -16.38
N SER A 229 -12.06 20.07 -15.55
CA SER A 229 -12.66 21.39 -15.64
C SER A 229 -11.60 22.38 -15.19
N PHE A 230 -11.33 23.40 -15.99
CA PHE A 230 -10.28 24.37 -15.71
C PHE A 230 -10.63 25.74 -16.27
N SER A 231 -10.09 26.75 -15.60
CA SER A 231 -10.13 28.14 -16.00
C SER A 231 -9.05 28.47 -17.03
N GLY A 232 -9.19 29.61 -17.70
CA GLY A 232 -8.18 30.11 -18.64
C GLY A 232 -6.77 30.20 -18.07
N ALA A 233 -6.66 30.56 -16.79
CA ALA A 233 -5.40 30.72 -16.08
C ALA A 233 -4.70 29.39 -15.77
N GLU A 234 -5.42 28.27 -15.76
CA GLU A 234 -4.91 26.92 -15.45
C GLU A 234 -4.47 26.17 -16.71
N ILE A 235 -4.85 26.63 -17.91
CA ILE A 235 -4.44 26.02 -19.20
C ILE A 235 -2.92 25.88 -19.33
N PRO A 236 -2.09 26.86 -18.93
CA PRO A 236 -0.64 26.71 -18.95
C PRO A 236 -0.11 25.67 -17.96
N GLN A 237 -0.94 25.00 -17.16
CA GLN A 237 -0.53 23.90 -16.29
C GLN A 237 -0.84 22.53 -16.92
N LEU A 238 -1.70 22.50 -17.95
CA LEU A 238 -1.96 21.31 -18.75
C LEU A 238 -0.78 21.09 -19.70
N TYR A 239 0.00 20.06 -19.40
CA TYR A 239 1.11 19.62 -20.22
C TYR A 239 0.96 18.15 -20.53
N ASN A 240 0.72 17.85 -21.81
CA ASN A 240 0.61 16.49 -22.32
C ASN A 240 -0.39 15.63 -21.51
N GLU A 241 -1.54 16.21 -21.20
CA GLU A 241 -2.59 15.56 -20.43
C GLU A 241 -3.11 14.35 -21.22
N GLN A 242 -3.14 13.19 -20.58
CA GLN A 242 -3.56 11.94 -21.19
C GLN A 242 -4.91 11.49 -20.64
N ILE A 243 -5.91 11.41 -21.51
CA ILE A 243 -7.28 11.04 -21.17
C ILE A 243 -7.66 9.74 -21.86
N LEU A 244 -7.97 8.70 -21.08
CA LEU A 244 -8.35 7.39 -21.59
C LEU A 244 -9.85 7.34 -21.92
N ARG A 245 -10.26 7.64 -23.16
CA ARG A 245 -11.66 7.59 -23.63
C ARG A 245 -11.72 7.33 -25.14
N SER A 246 -12.81 6.73 -25.62
CA SER A 246 -13.08 6.63 -27.07
C SER A 246 -13.69 7.90 -27.66
N ALA A 247 -14.38 8.69 -26.83
CA ALA A 247 -15.00 9.93 -27.25
C ALA A 247 -14.98 10.94 -26.11
N ILE A 248 -14.44 12.13 -26.38
CA ILE A 248 -14.48 13.25 -25.46
C ILE A 248 -15.22 14.43 -26.09
N GLU A 249 -15.82 15.21 -25.21
CA GLU A 249 -16.45 16.48 -25.50
C GLU A 249 -15.67 17.58 -24.79
N ILE A 250 -15.43 18.67 -25.48
CA ILE A 250 -14.76 19.85 -24.96
C ILE A 250 -15.71 21.03 -25.09
N ARG A 251 -16.20 21.52 -23.95
CA ARG A 251 -17.09 22.69 -23.86
C ARG A 251 -16.35 23.90 -23.35
N SER A 252 -16.85 25.08 -23.71
CA SER A 252 -16.44 26.33 -23.09
C SER A 252 -17.64 27.22 -22.84
N ASN A 253 -17.49 28.24 -22.00
CA ASN A 253 -18.49 29.29 -21.81
C ASN A 253 -18.32 30.49 -22.77
N LEU A 254 -17.47 30.36 -23.81
CA LEU A 254 -17.12 31.47 -24.69
C LEU A 254 -18.25 31.82 -25.67
N SER A 255 -18.69 33.08 -25.67
CA SER A 255 -19.68 33.57 -26.63
C SER A 255 -19.09 33.93 -28.01
N LYS A 256 -17.77 33.87 -28.18
CA LYS A 256 -17.07 34.13 -29.43
C LYS A 256 -16.21 32.94 -29.78
N TRP A 257 -16.11 32.66 -31.07
CA TRP A 257 -15.22 31.63 -31.58
C TRP A 257 -13.80 31.92 -31.17
N THR A 258 -13.17 30.94 -30.52
CA THR A 258 -11.74 30.94 -30.28
C THR A 258 -11.13 29.76 -30.99
N GLU A 259 -10.30 30.06 -31.99
CA GLU A 259 -9.54 29.07 -32.72
C GLU A 259 -8.26 28.73 -31.95
N GLU A 260 -7.75 27.53 -32.15
CA GLU A 260 -6.41 27.12 -31.68
C GLU A 260 -6.19 27.22 -30.17
N ALA A 261 -7.24 26.97 -29.38
CA ALA A 261 -7.15 27.01 -27.92
C ALA A 261 -6.14 26.00 -27.36
N PHE A 262 -6.10 24.80 -27.95
CA PHE A 262 -5.10 23.76 -27.68
C PHE A 262 -5.13 22.71 -28.79
N HIS A 263 -4.19 21.76 -28.70
CA HIS A 263 -4.06 20.63 -29.61
C HIS A 263 -4.58 19.35 -28.95
N VAL A 264 -5.31 18.56 -29.74
CA VAL A 264 -5.76 17.22 -29.34
C VAL A 264 -5.26 16.20 -30.35
N GLU A 265 -4.52 15.21 -29.85
CA GLU A 265 -4.10 14.03 -30.60
C GLU A 265 -4.76 12.79 -30.00
N GLY A 266 -5.15 11.85 -30.84
CA GLY A 266 -5.72 10.58 -30.44
C GLY A 266 -4.87 9.40 -30.91
N GLN A 267 -4.58 8.47 -30.01
CA GLN A 267 -3.91 7.22 -30.37
C GLN A 267 -4.40 6.05 -29.51
N ASN A 268 -4.06 4.82 -29.91
CA ASN A 268 -4.19 3.69 -28.99
C ASN A 268 -2.90 3.54 -28.17
N GLY A 269 -3.02 3.67 -26.85
CA GLY A 269 -1.93 3.53 -25.89
C GLY A 269 -1.38 2.11 -25.81
N PHE A 270 -0.20 1.99 -25.18
CA PHE A 270 0.47 0.70 -24.99
C PHE A 270 -0.25 -0.18 -23.95
N HIS A 271 -0.27 -1.49 -24.21
CA HIS A 271 -0.65 -2.50 -23.23
C HIS A 271 0.59 -3.09 -22.59
N LYS A 272 0.66 -3.02 -21.26
CA LYS A 272 1.55 -3.87 -20.48
C LYS A 272 0.69 -4.74 -19.59
N SER A 273 0.80 -6.06 -19.73
CA SER A 273 0.07 -7.01 -18.88
C SER A 273 -1.45 -6.75 -18.79
N SER A 274 -2.10 -6.46 -19.92
CA SER A 274 -3.55 -6.12 -20.03
C SER A 274 -4.02 -4.77 -19.47
N GLN A 275 -3.11 -3.91 -19.00
CA GLN A 275 -3.43 -2.58 -18.46
C GLN A 275 -3.18 -1.46 -19.48
N CYS A 276 -4.05 -0.47 -19.50
CA CYS A 276 -3.83 0.78 -20.23
C CYS A 276 -2.77 1.62 -19.53
N THR A 277 -1.62 1.77 -20.19
CA THR A 277 -0.53 2.57 -19.64
C THR A 277 -0.66 4.03 -20.06
N LEU A 278 -0.68 4.94 -19.08
CA LEU A 278 -0.54 6.38 -19.24
C LEU A 278 0.82 6.77 -18.67
N ASP A 279 1.59 7.58 -19.39
CA ASP A 279 2.97 7.87 -18.99
C ASP A 279 3.31 9.34 -19.21
N ARG A 280 3.75 10.02 -18.16
CA ARG A 280 4.05 11.45 -18.18
C ARG A 280 5.42 11.72 -17.58
N ASP A 281 6.19 12.53 -18.28
CA ASP A 281 7.45 13.07 -17.79
C ASP A 281 7.26 14.56 -17.54
N LEU A 282 7.46 14.98 -16.29
CA LEU A 282 7.39 16.37 -15.85
C LEU A 282 8.80 16.88 -15.60
N ASN A 283 9.11 18.08 -16.06
CA ASN A 283 10.42 18.70 -15.92
C ASN A 283 10.33 19.98 -15.08
N ALA A 284 11.20 20.14 -14.07
CA ALA A 284 11.15 21.29 -13.16
C ALA A 284 11.33 22.64 -13.87
N ASP A 285 12.11 22.69 -14.96
CA ASP A 285 12.47 23.94 -15.63
C ASP A 285 11.33 24.53 -16.49
N ASP A 286 10.31 23.76 -16.83
CA ASP A 286 9.31 24.21 -17.79
C ASP A 286 8.19 25.03 -17.13
N ARG A 287 7.80 24.75 -15.87
CA ARG A 287 6.60 25.32 -15.21
C ARG A 287 6.68 25.32 -13.67
N SER A 288 5.98 26.26 -13.03
CA SER A 288 5.88 26.34 -11.56
C SER A 288 4.93 25.30 -10.94
N ALA A 289 4.00 24.76 -11.72
CA ALA A 289 3.03 23.77 -11.30
C ALA A 289 2.56 22.92 -12.49
N TYR A 290 2.21 21.67 -12.20
CA TYR A 290 1.56 20.75 -13.13
C TYR A 290 0.30 20.22 -12.51
N GLU A 291 -0.76 20.11 -13.32
CA GLU A 291 -2.00 19.46 -12.91
C GLU A 291 -2.31 18.30 -13.84
N GLY A 292 -3.03 17.30 -13.33
CA GLY A 292 -3.52 16.23 -14.17
C GLY A 292 -4.54 15.34 -13.48
N VAL A 293 -5.14 14.46 -14.29
CA VAL A 293 -6.09 13.46 -13.81
C VAL A 293 -5.72 12.06 -14.31
N VAL A 294 -5.94 11.08 -13.45
CA VAL A 294 -5.98 9.67 -13.80
C VAL A 294 -7.41 9.18 -13.56
N ALA A 295 -8.11 8.82 -14.63
CA ALA A 295 -9.49 8.35 -14.53
C ALA A 295 -9.72 7.09 -15.37
N THR A 296 -10.46 6.14 -14.81
CA THR A 296 -10.88 4.94 -15.54
C THR A 296 -11.80 5.28 -16.70
N ASP A 297 -11.71 4.51 -17.77
CA ASP A 297 -12.70 4.53 -18.85
C ASP A 297 -13.95 3.77 -18.39
N THR A 298 -15.05 4.48 -18.17
CA THR A 298 -16.34 3.89 -17.72
C THR A 298 -17.01 3.07 -18.83
N GLN A 299 -16.50 3.14 -20.05
CA GLN A 299 -16.99 2.37 -21.20
C GLN A 299 -16.06 1.19 -21.53
N SER A 300 -14.99 0.98 -20.75
CA SER A 300 -14.05 -0.12 -20.92
C SER A 300 -13.89 -0.95 -19.63
N PRO A 301 -13.74 -2.28 -19.75
CA PRO A 301 -13.28 -3.09 -18.63
C PRO A 301 -11.78 -2.96 -18.35
N SER A 302 -11.03 -2.18 -19.14
CA SER A 302 -9.57 -2.07 -19.00
C SER A 302 -9.16 -1.47 -17.66
N ASP A 303 -8.13 -2.07 -17.07
CA ASP A 303 -7.38 -1.50 -15.96
C ASP A 303 -6.50 -0.33 -16.43
N VAL A 304 -6.12 0.54 -15.49
CA VAL A 304 -5.28 1.71 -15.75
C VAL A 304 -3.99 1.62 -14.95
N TYR A 305 -2.86 1.90 -15.60
CA TYR A 305 -1.58 2.14 -14.95
C TYR A 305 -1.06 3.49 -15.44
N ALA A 306 -1.09 4.50 -14.59
CA ALA A 306 -0.53 5.81 -14.88
C ALA A 306 0.81 5.98 -14.15
N LEU A 307 1.84 6.44 -14.85
CA LEU A 307 3.16 6.74 -14.30
C LEU A 307 3.49 8.21 -14.56
N VAL A 308 3.91 8.93 -13.53
CA VAL A 308 4.30 10.33 -13.60
C VAL A 308 5.72 10.46 -13.04
N ARG A 309 6.68 10.83 -13.90
CA ARG A 309 8.09 10.97 -13.54
C ARG A 309 8.48 12.43 -13.34
N PHE A 310 9.38 12.65 -12.40
CA PHE A 310 9.95 13.94 -12.07
C PHE A 310 11.39 14.01 -12.56
N GLN A 311 11.61 14.82 -13.59
CA GLN A 311 12.94 15.18 -14.09
C GLN A 311 13.34 16.52 -13.47
N ASP A 312 14.55 16.57 -12.92
CA ASP A 312 15.19 17.79 -12.40
C ASP A 312 14.51 18.51 -11.21
N PHE A 313 13.39 18.01 -10.68
CA PHE A 313 12.82 18.49 -9.42
C PHE A 313 13.78 18.28 -8.25
N LYS A 314 14.02 19.34 -7.46
CA LYS A 314 14.76 19.26 -6.19
C LYS A 314 13.92 18.65 -5.08
N ILE A 315 12.70 19.15 -4.91
CA ILE A 315 11.74 18.70 -3.91
C ILE A 315 10.34 18.75 -4.53
N PRO A 316 9.87 17.68 -5.18
CA PRO A 316 8.49 17.65 -5.64
C PRO A 316 7.53 17.57 -4.45
N MET A 317 6.49 18.39 -4.46
CA MET A 317 5.31 18.23 -3.62
C MET A 317 4.14 17.86 -4.52
N VAL A 318 3.56 16.70 -4.26
CA VAL A 318 2.41 16.18 -4.99
C VAL A 318 1.20 16.24 -4.08
N SER A 319 0.16 16.92 -4.55
CA SER A 319 -1.13 17.00 -3.88
C SER A 319 -2.10 16.11 -4.64
N PHE A 320 -2.77 15.18 -3.96
CA PHE A 320 -3.75 14.28 -4.53
C PHE A 320 -5.15 14.61 -4.02
N ALA A 321 -6.14 14.45 -4.89
CA ALA A 321 -7.55 14.44 -4.55
C ALA A 321 -8.21 13.23 -5.20
N VAL A 322 -8.57 12.25 -4.38
CA VAL A 322 -9.22 11.01 -4.82
C VAL A 322 -10.73 11.23 -4.81
N GLY A 323 -11.37 11.09 -5.97
CA GLY A 323 -12.83 11.14 -6.06
C GLY A 323 -13.46 9.86 -5.53
N ASP A 324 -14.72 9.93 -5.09
CA ASP A 324 -15.46 8.76 -4.60
C ASP A 324 -15.46 7.61 -5.63
N TYR A 325 -15.22 6.38 -5.16
CA TYR A 325 -15.31 5.16 -5.96
C TYR A 325 -15.82 3.99 -5.11
N ASP A 326 -16.31 2.94 -5.77
CA ASP A 326 -16.77 1.73 -5.09
C ASP A 326 -15.60 0.74 -4.91
N GLU A 327 -15.09 0.63 -3.70
CA GLU A 327 -13.99 -0.27 -3.30
C GLU A 327 -14.33 -1.76 -3.50
N ASN A 328 -15.61 -2.14 -3.57
CA ASN A 328 -16.00 -3.51 -3.92
C ASN A 328 -15.77 -3.82 -5.40
N CYS A 329 -15.61 -2.77 -6.20
CA CYS A 329 -15.49 -2.86 -7.64
C CYS A 329 -14.11 -2.51 -8.19
N VAL A 330 -13.37 -1.67 -7.48
CA VAL A 330 -12.08 -1.14 -7.91
C VAL A 330 -11.05 -1.27 -6.79
N ASP A 331 -9.87 -1.80 -7.13
CA ASP A 331 -8.66 -1.68 -6.32
C ASP A 331 -7.82 -0.52 -6.87
N LEU A 332 -7.67 0.51 -6.05
CA LEU A 332 -6.87 1.69 -6.36
C LEU A 332 -5.57 1.60 -5.58
N THR A 333 -4.43 1.70 -6.26
CA THR A 333 -3.11 1.67 -5.62
C THR A 333 -2.31 2.87 -6.10
N LEU A 334 -1.77 3.63 -5.14
CA LEU A 334 -0.85 4.71 -5.40
C LEU A 334 0.54 4.30 -4.90
N SER A 335 1.58 4.54 -5.70
CA SER A 335 2.93 4.17 -5.30
C SER A 335 3.97 5.21 -5.66
N TYR A 336 4.92 5.44 -4.77
CA TYR A 336 6.01 6.41 -4.93
C TYR A 336 7.33 5.68 -5.09
N THR A 337 8.21 6.15 -5.98
CA THR A 337 9.55 5.59 -6.14
C THR A 337 10.61 6.62 -5.78
N HIS A 338 11.55 6.26 -4.91
CA HIS A 338 12.67 7.14 -4.52
C HIS A 338 14.00 6.81 -5.21
N ARG A 339 14.80 7.85 -5.46
CA ARG A 339 16.03 7.85 -6.28
C ARG A 339 17.14 6.95 -5.73
N GLN A 340 17.12 6.63 -4.44
CA GLN A 340 18.23 5.95 -3.77
C GLN A 340 18.07 4.42 -3.63
N HIS A 341 16.87 3.85 -3.70
CA HIS A 341 16.69 2.43 -3.32
C HIS A 341 15.65 1.63 -4.10
N ASN A 342 14.99 2.18 -5.14
CA ASN A 342 13.77 1.58 -5.69
C ASN A 342 12.68 1.34 -4.61
N ASN A 343 12.84 1.92 -3.40
CA ASN A 343 11.88 1.81 -2.32
C ASN A 343 10.56 2.37 -2.83
N ARG A 344 9.57 1.47 -2.83
CA ARG A 344 8.24 1.73 -3.32
C ARG A 344 7.32 1.86 -2.13
N THR A 345 7.01 3.10 -1.73
CA THR A 345 5.92 3.33 -0.78
C THR A 345 4.61 3.07 -1.52
N VAL A 346 3.71 2.27 -0.95
CA VAL A 346 2.44 1.90 -1.57
C VAL A 346 1.30 2.29 -0.63
N ILE A 347 0.31 3.01 -1.16
CA ILE A 347 -0.96 3.33 -0.49
C ILE A 347 -2.07 2.61 -1.25
N SER A 348 -2.77 1.72 -0.56
CA SER A 348 -3.90 0.97 -1.11
C SER A 348 -5.22 1.61 -0.71
N ASN A 349 -6.13 1.70 -1.67
CA ASN A 349 -7.46 2.29 -1.56
C ASN A 349 -7.50 3.63 -0.80
N PRO A 350 -6.69 4.63 -1.20
CA PRO A 350 -6.73 5.94 -0.58
C PRO A 350 -8.10 6.61 -0.76
N LEU A 351 -8.48 7.45 0.19
CA LEU A 351 -9.70 8.26 0.17
C LEU A 351 -9.37 9.73 0.48
N GLY A 352 -10.19 10.65 -0.02
CA GLY A 352 -10.06 12.08 0.23
C GLY A 352 -8.84 12.72 -0.44
N SER A 353 -8.29 13.75 0.21
CA SER A 353 -7.16 14.52 -0.32
C SER A 353 -5.98 14.45 0.63
N PHE A 354 -4.77 14.33 0.08
CA PHE A 354 -3.54 14.26 0.85
C PHE A 354 -2.35 14.75 0.03
N ASN A 355 -1.32 15.22 0.73
CA ASN A 355 -0.10 15.73 0.11
C ASN A 355 1.07 14.83 0.43
N TYR A 356 2.00 14.72 -0.51
CA TYR A 356 3.22 13.97 -0.36
C TYR A 356 4.40 14.77 -0.92
N SER A 357 5.43 14.98 -0.11
CA SER A 357 6.66 15.64 -0.56
C SER A 357 7.87 14.90 -0.02
N ASN A 358 8.84 14.65 -0.89
CA ASN A 358 10.10 14.02 -0.52
C ASN A 358 11.20 14.43 -1.52
N PRO A 359 12.37 14.92 -1.07
CA PRO A 359 13.46 15.34 -1.95
C PRO A 359 14.06 14.21 -2.81
N LEU A 360 13.84 12.95 -2.42
CA LEU A 360 14.28 11.78 -3.17
C LEU A 360 13.22 11.22 -4.11
N LEU A 361 12.01 11.79 -4.15
CA LEU A 361 10.93 11.30 -4.99
C LEU A 361 11.26 11.46 -6.48
N THR A 362 11.18 10.36 -7.24
CA THR A 362 11.49 10.34 -8.67
C THR A 362 10.26 10.18 -9.55
N ASN A 363 9.25 9.49 -9.05
CA ASN A 363 7.99 9.29 -9.75
C ASN A 363 6.92 8.83 -8.76
N PHE A 364 5.66 8.98 -9.17
CA PHE A 364 4.58 8.20 -8.62
C PHE A 364 3.85 7.43 -9.72
N ALA A 365 3.21 6.34 -9.35
CA ALA A 365 2.34 5.57 -10.20
C ALA A 365 0.97 5.38 -9.55
N VAL A 366 -0.07 5.43 -10.37
CA VAL A 366 -1.46 5.14 -10.00
C VAL A 366 -1.86 3.89 -10.76
N THR A 367 -2.31 2.86 -10.05
CA THR A 367 -2.88 1.66 -10.64
C THR A 367 -4.34 1.57 -10.23
N ILE A 368 -5.23 1.36 -11.21
CA ILE A 368 -6.65 1.19 -10.98
C ILE A 368 -7.06 -0.13 -11.63
N GLN A 369 -7.41 -1.12 -10.81
CA GLN A 369 -7.80 -2.47 -11.26
C GLN A 369 -9.27 -2.74 -10.96
N ARG A 370 -10.00 -3.31 -11.91
CA ARG A 370 -11.41 -3.71 -11.69
C ARG A 370 -11.47 -5.15 -11.19
N LYS A 371 -12.13 -5.38 -10.05
CA LYS A 371 -12.31 -6.73 -9.46
C LYS A 371 -13.15 -7.65 -10.36
N ASN A 372 -14.23 -7.11 -10.92
CA ASN A 372 -15.11 -7.82 -11.86
C ASN A 372 -15.37 -6.95 -13.09
N THR A 373 -14.77 -7.32 -14.22
CA THR A 373 -14.80 -6.54 -15.46
C THR A 373 -16.19 -6.42 -16.09
N THR A 374 -17.17 -7.25 -15.71
CA THR A 374 -18.52 -7.19 -16.27
C THR A 374 -19.43 -6.29 -15.43
N ASP A 375 -19.44 -6.51 -14.12
CA ASP A 375 -20.36 -5.82 -13.20
C ASP A 375 -19.84 -4.43 -12.83
N CYS A 376 -18.51 -4.29 -12.69
CA CYS A 376 -17.90 -3.06 -12.22
C CYS A 376 -17.46 -2.11 -13.34
N ARG A 377 -17.77 -2.42 -14.61
CA ARG A 377 -17.25 -1.65 -15.76
C ARG A 377 -17.67 -0.18 -15.80
N LEU A 378 -18.84 0.14 -15.25
CA LEU A 378 -19.38 1.51 -15.25
C LEU A 378 -18.89 2.33 -14.05
N VAL A 379 -18.24 1.70 -13.07
CA VAL A 379 -17.71 2.40 -11.90
C VAL A 379 -16.61 3.34 -12.36
N ASN A 380 -16.74 4.61 -11.98
CA ASN A 380 -15.72 5.62 -12.22
C ASN A 380 -14.78 5.67 -11.02
N ALA A 381 -13.48 5.52 -11.25
CA ALA A 381 -12.46 5.84 -10.26
C ALA A 381 -11.54 6.91 -10.84
N ARG A 382 -11.32 7.97 -10.06
CA ARG A 382 -10.62 9.17 -10.49
C ARG A 382 -9.68 9.66 -9.39
N ILE A 383 -8.47 10.05 -9.79
CA ILE A 383 -7.52 10.78 -8.97
C ILE A 383 -7.11 12.03 -9.73
N SER A 384 -7.34 13.19 -9.13
CA SER A 384 -6.73 14.44 -9.59
C SER A 384 -5.43 14.65 -8.81
N TYR A 385 -4.42 15.22 -9.46
CA TYR A 385 -3.16 15.55 -8.80
C TYR A 385 -2.63 16.90 -9.26
N SER A 386 -1.86 17.55 -8.37
CA SER A 386 -1.09 18.75 -8.64
C SER A 386 0.34 18.56 -8.14
N VAL A 387 1.33 18.93 -8.95
CA VAL A 387 2.76 18.81 -8.65
C VAL A 387 3.37 20.20 -8.67
N VAL A 388 4.01 20.58 -7.58
CA VAL A 388 4.77 21.82 -7.47
C VAL A 388 6.18 21.53 -7.00
N GLU A 389 7.16 22.29 -7.49
CA GLU A 389 8.51 22.25 -6.94
C GLU A 389 8.60 23.15 -5.70
N LEU A 390 9.09 22.59 -4.59
CA LEU A 390 9.35 23.35 -3.38
C LEU A 390 10.82 23.80 -3.33
N TRP A 391 11.02 25.06 -2.94
CA TRP A 391 12.35 25.63 -2.67
C TRP A 391 12.94 25.11 -1.35
N SER A 392 12.09 24.72 -0.41
CA SER A 392 12.43 24.15 0.89
C SER A 392 11.27 23.28 1.39
N PRO A 393 11.52 22.24 2.23
CA PRO A 393 10.45 21.43 2.81
C PRO A 393 9.41 22.32 3.54
N PRO A 394 8.10 22.03 3.43
CA PRO A 394 7.08 22.85 4.05
C PRO A 394 7.11 22.70 5.56
N VAL A 395 7.20 23.82 6.29
CA VAL A 395 7.08 23.87 7.74
C VAL A 395 5.60 23.77 8.09
N ILE A 396 5.07 22.57 8.28
CA ILE A 396 3.67 22.38 8.64
C ILE A 396 3.50 22.76 10.12
N THR A 397 2.63 23.75 10.37
CA THR A 397 2.15 24.12 11.70
C THR A 397 1.01 23.17 12.05
N THR A 398 1.32 22.08 12.75
CA THR A 398 0.31 21.14 13.24
C THR A 398 -0.41 21.73 14.45
N THR A 399 -1.74 21.70 14.45
CA THR A 399 -2.54 21.83 15.68
C THR A 399 -2.05 20.78 16.66
N PRO A 400 -1.71 21.14 17.92
CA PRO A 400 -1.12 20.19 18.85
C PRO A 400 -2.07 19.00 19.04
N PRO A 401 -1.62 17.77 18.75
CA PRO A 401 -2.42 16.58 19.01
C PRO A 401 -2.77 16.48 20.51
N PRO A 402 -3.82 15.73 20.88
CA PRO A 402 -4.14 15.48 22.27
C PRO A 402 -2.88 14.98 23.01
N GLU A 403 -2.58 15.58 24.16
CA GLU A 403 -1.36 15.32 24.92
C GLU A 403 -1.30 13.83 25.33
N MET A 404 -0.50 13.04 24.63
CA MET A 404 -0.17 11.68 25.05
C MET A 404 1.03 11.73 25.99
N LYS A 405 0.82 11.21 27.20
CA LYS A 405 1.85 11.09 28.24
C LYS A 405 2.28 9.63 28.38
N GLY A 406 3.57 9.40 28.47
CA GLY A 406 4.15 8.11 28.84
C GLY A 406 5.29 8.27 29.85
N GLY A 407 5.85 7.15 30.28
CA GLY A 407 6.93 7.12 31.25
C GLY A 407 6.76 5.96 32.22
N GLY A 408 7.82 5.60 32.92
CA GLY A 408 7.81 4.51 33.88
C GLY A 408 9.09 4.47 34.71
N PRO A 409 9.19 3.54 35.67
CA PRO A 409 10.43 3.35 36.41
C PRO A 409 11.56 2.97 35.44
N LEU A 410 12.69 3.66 35.54
CA LEU A 410 13.86 3.37 34.72
C LEU A 410 14.44 1.98 35.05
N PRO A 411 14.90 1.20 34.04
CA PRO A 411 14.89 1.52 32.60
C PRO A 411 13.56 1.18 31.91
N PHE A 412 13.18 1.96 30.89
CA PHE A 412 12.02 1.69 30.04
C PHE A 412 12.30 2.06 28.58
N MET A 413 11.42 1.63 27.67
CA MET A 413 11.46 2.05 26.27
C MET A 413 10.10 2.55 25.76
N VAL A 414 10.12 3.32 24.68
CA VAL A 414 8.94 3.72 23.90
C VAL A 414 9.28 3.70 22.41
N PHE A 415 8.29 3.49 21.55
CA PHE A 415 8.48 3.65 20.10
C PHE A 415 8.26 5.10 19.71
N ALA A 416 8.95 5.56 18.67
CA ALA A 416 8.70 6.89 18.15
C ALA A 416 7.25 7.03 17.62
N GLY A 417 6.71 5.99 16.97
CA GLY A 417 5.35 6.00 16.42
C GLY A 417 4.23 5.81 17.44
N ASP A 418 4.57 5.72 18.73
CA ASP A 418 3.61 5.94 19.83
C ASP A 418 3.21 7.43 19.95
N GLU A 419 3.94 8.34 19.28
CA GLU A 419 3.65 9.78 19.19
C GLU A 419 3.51 10.47 20.56
N LEU A 420 4.25 10.00 21.58
CA LEU A 420 4.24 10.56 22.92
C LEU A 420 4.78 11.99 22.94
N THR A 421 3.89 12.93 23.23
CA THR A 421 4.27 14.33 23.35
C THR A 421 5.08 14.58 24.63
N TYR A 422 4.79 13.85 25.70
CA TYR A 422 5.45 14.01 27.00
C TYR A 422 5.91 12.66 27.57
N ILE A 423 7.14 12.63 28.06
CA ILE A 423 7.75 11.49 28.75
C ILE A 423 8.15 11.97 30.16
N GLU A 424 7.51 11.44 31.19
CA GLU A 424 7.84 11.76 32.58
C GLU A 424 9.06 10.96 33.04
N LEU A 425 10.00 11.63 33.69
CA LEU A 425 11.22 11.04 34.24
C LEU A 425 11.15 11.08 35.76
N ASP A 426 11.30 9.92 36.41
CA ASP A 426 11.32 9.80 37.87
C ASP A 426 12.71 10.06 38.47
N LYS A 427 13.76 10.02 37.64
CA LYS A 427 15.17 10.28 37.99
C LYS A 427 15.92 10.87 36.79
N PRO A 428 17.11 11.48 37.01
CA PRO A 428 18.01 11.87 35.92
C PRO A 428 18.30 10.71 34.97
N ALA A 429 18.10 10.93 33.67
CA ALA A 429 18.12 9.87 32.67
C ALA A 429 19.00 10.19 31.45
N CYS A 430 19.53 9.14 30.85
CA CYS A 430 20.08 9.14 29.51
C CYS A 430 19.13 8.41 28.56
N MET A 431 18.88 9.01 27.40
CA MET A 431 18.08 8.45 26.32
C MET A 431 19.00 7.94 25.21
N PHE A 432 18.81 6.69 24.85
CA PHE A 432 19.37 6.07 23.66
C PHE A 432 18.31 6.05 22.58
N VAL A 433 18.70 6.42 21.37
CA VAL A 433 17.83 6.36 20.20
C VAL A 433 18.48 5.43 19.20
N LYS A 434 17.75 4.38 18.82
CA LYS A 434 18.08 3.53 17.67
C LYS A 434 16.98 3.66 16.64
N ALA A 435 17.33 3.97 15.41
CA ALA A 435 16.38 4.13 14.32
C ALA A 435 16.87 3.43 13.05
N ALA A 436 15.93 2.95 12.24
CA ALA A 436 16.20 2.53 10.87
C ALA A 436 16.71 3.74 10.06
N THR A 437 17.49 3.48 9.02
CA THR A 437 18.12 4.53 8.21
C THR A 437 17.16 5.42 7.46
N GLU A 438 15.98 4.90 7.17
CA GLU A 438 14.90 5.58 6.47
C GLU A 438 14.07 6.47 7.40
N PHE A 439 14.27 6.34 8.72
CA PHE A 439 13.59 7.18 9.70
C PHE A 439 14.10 8.63 9.61
N GLU A 440 13.20 9.58 9.37
CA GLU A 440 13.56 10.99 9.16
C GLU A 440 13.97 11.69 10.47
N ILE A 441 15.20 11.41 10.92
CA ILE A 441 15.72 11.91 12.19
C ILE A 441 15.86 13.44 12.24
N ARG A 442 15.83 14.12 11.09
CA ARG A 442 16.04 15.58 10.97
C ARG A 442 14.93 16.42 11.56
N VAL A 443 13.72 15.88 11.63
CA VAL A 443 12.56 16.61 12.15
C VAL A 443 12.28 16.27 13.61
N LEU A 444 13.05 15.35 14.21
CA LEU A 444 12.89 14.93 15.60
C LEU A 444 13.64 15.87 16.55
N ASN A 445 12.89 16.52 17.45
CA ASN A 445 13.43 17.42 18.47
C ASN A 445 12.98 16.97 19.86
N PHE A 446 13.83 17.18 20.85
CA PHE A 446 13.57 16.89 22.26
C PHE A 446 13.72 18.17 23.08
N TYR A 447 12.84 18.36 24.06
CA TYR A 447 12.90 19.48 24.99
C TYR A 447 12.76 18.98 26.42
N ALA A 448 13.64 19.35 27.33
CA ALA A 448 13.51 19.00 28.73
C ALA A 448 12.88 20.13 29.53
N LYS A 449 11.99 19.78 30.46
CA LYS A 449 11.42 20.65 31.48
C LYS A 449 11.78 20.15 32.87
N ASN A 450 11.90 21.08 33.81
CA ASN A 450 11.98 20.77 35.23
C ASN A 450 10.60 20.70 35.90
N ASP A 451 10.57 20.42 37.20
CA ASP A 451 9.34 20.27 38.00
C ASP A 451 8.43 21.50 38.01
N ASN A 452 9.00 22.69 37.76
CA ASN A 452 8.24 23.93 37.67
C ASN A 452 7.66 24.17 36.26
N GLY A 453 7.88 23.24 35.32
CA GLY A 453 7.46 23.32 33.92
C GLY A 453 8.34 24.21 33.04
N SER A 454 9.45 24.74 33.55
CA SER A 454 10.37 25.60 32.80
C SER A 454 11.22 24.75 31.85
N TYR A 455 11.34 25.19 30.60
CA TYR A 455 12.28 24.62 29.64
C TYR A 455 13.71 24.86 30.11
N ILE A 456 14.50 23.79 30.19
CA ILE A 456 15.91 23.85 30.60
C ILE A 456 16.86 23.44 29.47
N GLU A 457 16.37 22.67 28.50
CA GLU A 457 17.20 22.13 27.42
C GLU A 457 16.38 21.88 26.15
N ARG A 458 17.02 22.04 24.98
CA ARG A 458 16.51 21.66 23.65
C ARG A 458 17.61 20.92 22.89
N VAL A 459 17.27 19.78 22.30
CA VAL A 459 18.21 18.89 21.63
C VAL A 459 17.59 18.43 20.31
N GLU A 460 18.30 18.67 19.21
CA GLU A 460 17.91 18.14 17.90
C GLU A 460 18.52 16.75 17.74
N ALA A 461 17.75 15.76 17.28
CA ALA A 461 18.22 14.38 17.21
C ALA A 461 19.51 14.23 16.36
N THR A 462 19.62 15.01 15.30
CA THR A 462 20.80 15.08 14.41
C THR A 462 22.10 15.47 15.12
N THR A 463 22.04 16.11 16.29
CA THR A 463 23.24 16.54 17.03
C THR A 463 23.95 15.40 17.76
N PHE A 464 23.23 14.33 18.10
CA PHE A 464 23.77 13.19 18.85
C PHE A 464 23.62 11.84 18.12
N MET A 465 22.77 11.77 17.09
CA MET A 465 22.61 10.58 16.27
C MET A 465 23.77 10.44 15.28
N GLN A 466 24.47 9.32 15.32
CA GLN A 466 25.60 9.03 14.44
C GLN A 466 25.29 7.80 13.60
N SER A 467 25.56 7.91 12.30
CA SER A 467 25.56 6.75 11.41
C SER A 467 26.83 5.93 11.68
N HIS A 468 26.66 4.72 12.23
CA HIS A 468 27.78 3.79 12.49
C HIS A 468 28.02 2.84 11.32
N SER A 469 26.98 2.60 10.53
CA SER A 469 27.00 1.90 9.25
C SER A 469 26.04 2.61 8.30
N PRO A 470 26.12 2.34 6.98
CA PRO A 470 25.14 2.83 6.01
C PRO A 470 23.69 2.43 6.30
N SER A 471 23.49 1.51 7.25
CA SER A 471 22.20 0.91 7.60
C SER A 471 21.72 1.29 9.01
N ASP A 472 22.47 2.04 9.83
CA ASP A 472 22.11 2.29 11.24
C ASP A 472 22.24 3.74 11.70
N LEU A 473 21.23 4.22 12.43
CA LEU A 473 21.25 5.48 13.15
C LEU A 473 21.15 5.19 14.65
N PHE A 474 22.24 5.46 15.39
CA PHE A 474 22.32 5.22 16.82
C PHE A 474 22.97 6.39 17.55
N GLY A 475 22.38 6.81 18.66
CA GLY A 475 22.87 7.94 19.45
C GLY A 475 22.42 7.87 20.91
N VAL A 476 23.10 8.66 21.74
CA VAL A 476 22.78 8.82 23.16
C VAL A 476 22.78 10.30 23.52
N HIS A 477 21.83 10.70 24.36
CA HIS A 477 21.77 12.02 24.95
C HIS A 477 21.40 11.90 26.43
N CYS A 478 22.12 12.59 27.31
CA CYS A 478 21.83 12.63 28.74
C CYS A 478 21.30 14.01 29.11
N PHE A 479 20.06 14.05 29.59
CA PHE A 479 19.39 15.29 29.94
C PHE A 479 20.00 15.90 31.22
N ASP A 480 19.75 17.20 31.44
CA ASP A 480 20.06 17.88 32.69
C ASP A 480 19.46 17.15 33.92
N ASP A 481 20.13 17.18 35.08
CA ASP A 481 19.68 16.49 36.30
C ASP A 481 18.36 17.04 36.85
N LEU A 482 17.99 18.27 36.46
CA LEU A 482 16.71 18.88 36.80
C LEU A 482 15.59 18.48 35.85
N ALA A 483 15.85 17.71 34.80
CA ALA A 483 14.83 17.27 33.84
C ALA A 483 13.90 16.25 34.48
N THR A 484 12.61 16.57 34.55
CA THR A 484 11.55 15.67 35.03
C THR A 484 10.50 15.39 33.97
N THR A 485 10.54 16.11 32.85
CA THR A 485 9.72 15.82 31.66
C THR A 485 10.52 16.06 30.39
N VAL A 486 10.44 15.12 29.44
CA VAL A 486 10.95 15.27 28.08
C VAL A 486 9.77 15.41 27.12
N ILE A 487 9.79 16.46 26.32
CA ILE A 487 8.83 16.70 25.25
C ILE A 487 9.46 16.25 23.94
N VAL A 488 8.72 15.48 23.16
CA VAL A 488 9.18 15.01 21.84
C VAL A 488 8.34 15.70 20.76
N GLU A 489 9.02 16.36 19.82
CA GLU A 489 8.42 16.89 18.60
C GLU A 489 8.80 15.99 17.42
N TYR A 490 7.82 15.26 16.91
CA TYR A 490 8.00 14.31 15.79
C TYR A 490 7.87 14.96 14.40
N GLY A 491 7.55 16.25 14.32
CA GLY A 491 7.22 16.90 13.05
C GLY A 491 6.06 16.20 12.33
N ASN A 492 6.26 15.83 11.06
CA ASN A 492 5.26 15.12 10.25
C ASN A 492 5.61 13.65 9.97
N ILE A 493 6.57 13.06 10.72
CA ILE A 493 7.09 11.71 10.44
C ILE A 493 5.96 10.68 10.35
N PHE A 494 4.93 10.81 11.20
CA PHE A 494 3.81 9.86 11.29
C PHE A 494 2.51 10.37 10.65
N HIS A 495 2.56 11.51 9.95
CA HIS A 495 1.40 12.03 9.26
C HIS A 495 0.96 11.07 8.15
N ASN A 496 -0.29 10.61 8.19
CA ASN A 496 -0.85 9.60 7.28
C ASN A 496 -0.15 8.23 7.33
N VAL A 497 0.59 7.92 8.40
CA VAL A 497 1.18 6.59 8.60
C VAL A 497 0.16 5.71 9.35
N PRO A 498 -0.33 4.61 8.75
CA PRO A 498 -1.26 3.69 9.41
C PRO A 498 -0.71 3.17 10.75
N VAL A 499 -1.61 2.86 11.69
CA VAL A 499 -1.24 2.41 13.05
C VAL A 499 -0.47 1.10 13.04
N ASP A 500 -0.74 0.24 12.06
CA ASP A 500 -0.10 -1.05 11.79
C ASP A 500 1.18 -0.95 10.95
N SER A 501 1.56 0.26 10.50
CA SER A 501 2.75 0.44 9.68
C SER A 501 4.04 0.15 10.46
N PRO A 502 5.00 -0.61 9.90
CA PRO A 502 6.30 -0.84 10.53
C PRO A 502 7.09 0.44 10.78
N LEU A 503 6.81 1.50 10.02
CA LEU A 503 7.44 2.80 10.20
C LEU A 503 7.17 3.37 11.60
N ARG A 504 6.05 3.04 12.24
CA ARG A 504 5.75 3.47 13.62
C ARG A 504 6.69 2.84 14.65
N ARG A 505 7.34 1.72 14.30
CA ARG A 505 8.24 0.96 15.18
C ARG A 505 9.69 1.00 14.72
N SER A 506 10.00 1.83 13.72
CA SER A 506 11.34 1.92 13.14
C SER A 506 12.29 2.84 13.91
N ALA A 507 11.84 3.42 15.02
CA ALA A 507 12.71 4.07 16.00
C ALA A 507 12.28 3.75 17.43
N ILE A 508 13.26 3.44 18.28
CA ILE A 508 13.10 3.11 19.70
C ILE A 508 13.83 4.16 20.52
N PHE A 509 13.15 4.70 21.53
CA PHE A 509 13.75 5.53 22.58
C PHE A 509 13.86 4.70 23.85
N PHE A 510 15.09 4.44 24.30
CA PHE A 510 15.38 3.70 25.52
C PHE A 510 15.94 4.64 26.58
N PHE A 511 15.36 4.64 27.77
CA PHE A 511 15.76 5.51 28.87
C PHE A 511 16.42 4.68 29.98
N MET A 512 17.57 5.13 30.47
CA MET A 512 18.27 4.55 31.63
C MET A 512 18.69 5.61 32.62
N GLU A 513 18.90 5.22 33.88
CA GLU A 513 19.41 6.12 34.92
C GLU A 513 20.79 6.68 34.54
N LYS A 514 20.94 8.01 34.65
CA LYS A 514 22.17 8.73 34.32
C LYS A 514 23.35 8.33 35.22
N ASP A 515 23.08 8.04 36.49
CA ASP A 515 24.10 7.54 37.43
C ASP A 515 24.66 6.17 37.02
N LYS A 516 23.81 5.28 36.49
CA LYS A 516 24.28 4.01 35.93
C LYS A 516 25.12 4.22 34.67
N PHE A 517 24.68 5.12 33.79
CA PHE A 517 25.38 5.46 32.55
C PHE A 517 26.80 6.01 32.82
N TYR A 518 26.95 6.97 33.73
CA TYR A 518 28.27 7.53 34.07
C TYR A 518 29.05 6.73 35.12
N GLY A 519 28.38 5.81 35.82
CA GLY A 519 28.94 4.94 36.84
C GLY A 519 29.33 3.57 36.31
N SER A 520 28.66 2.53 36.80
CA SER A 520 29.02 1.13 36.53
C SER A 520 29.01 0.79 35.04
N CYS A 521 28.16 1.40 34.22
CA CYS A 521 27.98 1.06 32.82
C CYS A 521 28.83 1.87 31.83
N LYS A 522 29.64 2.81 32.31
CA LYS A 522 30.25 3.86 31.46
C LYS A 522 31.09 3.34 30.32
N ASP A 523 31.89 2.31 30.58
CA ASP A 523 32.92 1.84 29.66
C ASP A 523 32.44 0.67 28.76
N HIS A 524 31.15 0.31 28.83
CA HIS A 524 30.56 -0.80 28.08
C HIS A 524 29.44 -0.35 27.14
N GLY A 525 29.21 -1.09 26.06
CA GLY A 525 28.23 -0.73 25.02
C GLY A 525 28.80 0.11 23.89
N THR A 526 27.97 0.41 22.89
CA THR A 526 28.41 1.13 21.68
C THR A 526 28.72 2.61 21.95
N LYS A 527 28.02 3.20 22.92
CA LYS A 527 28.16 4.61 23.33
C LYS A 527 28.19 4.78 24.86
N GLY A 528 28.62 3.75 25.59
CA GLY A 528 28.45 3.67 27.04
C GLY A 528 27.07 3.13 27.45
N GLY A 529 26.85 2.95 28.75
CA GLY A 529 25.57 2.51 29.30
C GLY A 529 25.28 1.01 29.12
N ASN A 530 26.22 0.24 28.57
CA ASN A 530 26.04 -1.15 28.16
C ASN A 530 24.86 -1.36 27.17
N VAL A 531 24.61 -0.35 26.32
CA VAL A 531 23.57 -0.39 25.28
C VAL A 531 24.21 -0.60 23.90
N TYR A 532 23.63 -1.51 23.12
CA TYR A 532 24.13 -2.00 21.86
C TYR A 532 23.14 -1.74 20.74
N ALA A 533 23.66 -1.20 19.64
CA ALA A 533 22.89 -1.08 18.41
C ALA A 533 22.80 -2.44 17.68
N ALA A 534 23.83 -3.29 17.82
CA ALA A 534 23.93 -4.65 17.29
C ALA A 534 23.66 -4.83 15.78
N THR A 535 23.64 -3.76 15.00
CA THR A 535 23.42 -3.77 13.54
C THR A 535 24.46 -4.59 12.79
N MET A 536 25.69 -4.52 13.28
CA MET A 536 26.72 -5.51 12.99
C MET A 536 26.89 -6.38 14.22
N LYS A 537 27.44 -7.58 14.02
CA LYS A 537 27.81 -8.46 15.13
C LYS A 537 28.65 -7.70 16.17
N GLN A 538 28.10 -7.57 17.37
CA GLN A 538 28.76 -6.99 18.54
C GLN A 538 28.88 -8.07 19.61
N VAL A 539 29.90 -7.97 20.46
CA VAL A 539 30.04 -8.86 21.61
C VAL A 539 29.69 -8.05 22.85
N VAL A 540 28.78 -8.57 23.69
CA VAL A 540 28.30 -7.87 24.88
C VAL A 540 29.01 -8.32 26.14
N SER A 541 29.22 -7.37 27.06
CA SER A 541 29.73 -7.62 28.41
C SER A 541 28.57 -7.61 29.41
N LEU A 542 28.68 -8.39 30.48
CA LEU A 542 27.61 -8.56 31.47
C LEU A 542 28.11 -8.28 32.89
N HIS A 543 27.28 -7.61 33.68
CA HIS A 543 27.48 -7.37 35.10
C HIS A 543 26.13 -7.27 35.82
N ALA A 544 26.05 -7.68 37.09
CA ALA A 544 24.80 -7.68 37.85
C ALA A 544 24.12 -6.30 37.93
N ASP A 545 24.91 -5.25 38.14
CA ASP A 545 24.39 -3.87 38.22
C ASP A 545 24.21 -3.18 36.86
N CYS A 546 24.70 -3.79 35.78
CA CYS A 546 24.74 -3.20 34.46
C CYS A 546 24.42 -4.22 33.36
N PRO A 547 23.13 -4.56 33.16
CA PRO A 547 22.73 -5.50 32.14
C PRO A 547 22.99 -4.95 30.73
N ALA A 548 23.28 -5.83 29.77
CA ALA A 548 23.43 -5.45 28.38
C ALA A 548 22.06 -5.24 27.73
N ILE A 549 21.89 -4.14 27.01
CA ILE A 549 20.65 -3.79 26.32
C ILE A 549 20.89 -3.85 24.81
N VAL A 550 20.11 -4.65 24.10
CA VAL A 550 20.18 -4.75 22.64
C VAL A 550 18.88 -4.21 22.04
N LEU A 551 18.98 -3.21 21.17
CA LEU A 551 17.84 -2.58 20.52
C LEU A 551 17.75 -3.06 19.05
N SER A 552 16.55 -3.36 18.58
CA SER A 552 16.24 -3.83 17.22
C SER A 552 14.93 -3.18 16.74
N PRO A 553 14.97 -2.01 16.06
CA PRO A 553 13.77 -1.40 15.50
C PRO A 553 13.29 -2.14 14.24
N SER A 554 12.00 -2.02 13.92
CA SER A 554 11.45 -2.51 12.65
C SER A 554 11.98 -1.71 11.44
N GLY A 555 11.85 -2.27 10.24
CA GLY A 555 12.14 -1.55 8.99
C GLY A 555 13.61 -1.31 8.70
N HIS A 556 14.52 -1.92 9.46
CA HIS A 556 15.95 -1.85 9.21
C HIS A 556 16.36 -2.79 8.05
N ASP A 557 16.97 -2.22 7.01
CA ASP A 557 17.36 -2.90 5.77
C ASP A 557 18.74 -3.59 5.90
N ASP A 558 18.71 -4.91 6.06
CA ASP A 558 19.91 -5.75 6.06
C ASP A 558 20.38 -6.00 4.61
N LEU A 559 21.01 -5.00 3.96
CA LEU A 559 21.67 -5.06 2.62
C LEU A 559 20.85 -5.67 1.44
N THR A 560 19.61 -6.11 1.67
CA THR A 560 18.81 -6.97 0.80
C THR A 560 17.58 -6.23 0.26
N GLY A 561 17.32 -5.00 0.70
CA GLY A 561 16.30 -4.09 0.18
C GLY A 561 14.88 -4.35 0.71
N ALA A 562 14.69 -5.28 1.65
CA ALA A 562 13.37 -5.70 2.10
C ALA A 562 13.04 -5.13 3.47
N TRP A 563 12.00 -4.29 3.53
CA TRP A 563 11.42 -3.84 4.80
C TRP A 563 10.79 -5.02 5.53
N SER A 564 11.10 -5.15 6.81
CA SER A 564 10.51 -6.19 7.65
C SER A 564 10.04 -5.62 8.99
N ASN A 565 8.92 -6.15 9.45
CA ASN A 565 8.21 -5.69 10.64
C ASN A 565 8.62 -6.50 11.88
N CYS A 566 9.67 -7.32 11.74
CA CYS A 566 9.98 -8.42 12.64
C CYS A 566 11.33 -8.17 13.29
N PRO A 567 11.37 -7.35 14.35
CA PRO A 567 12.61 -7.04 15.03
C PRO A 567 13.16 -8.28 15.73
N ILE A 568 14.35 -8.71 15.33
CA ILE A 568 15.00 -9.89 15.88
C ILE A 568 16.32 -9.47 16.55
N VAL A 569 16.61 -10.09 17.69
CA VAL A 569 17.92 -10.11 18.32
C VAL A 569 18.45 -11.54 18.27
N SER A 570 19.47 -11.75 17.47
CA SER A 570 20.12 -13.04 17.21
C SER A 570 21.42 -13.18 18.01
N LEU A 571 21.61 -14.34 18.66
CA LEU A 571 22.90 -14.74 19.24
C LEU A 571 23.73 -15.43 18.16
N SER A 572 24.75 -14.78 17.59
CA SER A 572 25.42 -15.29 16.39
C SER A 572 26.23 -16.58 16.65
N ASN A 573 26.05 -17.60 15.81
CA ASN A 573 26.80 -18.88 15.86
C ASN A 573 28.12 -18.91 15.06
N ASP A 574 28.70 -17.78 14.67
CA ASP A 574 29.91 -17.79 13.83
C ASP A 574 31.14 -18.28 14.62
N SER A 575 31.43 -19.57 14.42
CA SER A 575 32.45 -20.43 15.02
C SER A 575 33.89 -20.05 14.68
N ARG A 576 34.10 -19.02 13.85
CA ARG A 576 35.43 -18.63 13.34
C ARG A 576 36.28 -17.83 14.33
N LYS A 577 35.73 -17.39 15.45
CA LYS A 577 36.51 -16.88 16.60
C LYS A 577 36.19 -17.75 17.80
N ALA A 578 37.23 -18.32 18.42
CA ALA A 578 37.12 -19.18 19.60
C ALA A 578 36.53 -18.39 20.78
N TYR A 579 35.20 -18.38 20.91
CA TYR A 579 34.49 -17.85 22.06
C TYR A 579 33.75 -18.96 22.83
N PRO A 580 34.48 -19.86 23.51
CA PRO A 580 33.88 -20.48 24.67
C PRO A 580 34.80 -20.28 25.87
N GLN A 581 34.67 -19.13 26.53
CA GLN A 581 34.72 -19.23 27.98
C GLN A 581 33.42 -19.93 28.38
N THR A 582 33.52 -21.22 28.70
CA THR A 582 32.48 -21.84 29.50
C THR A 582 32.49 -21.10 30.83
N LEU A 583 31.41 -20.39 31.10
CA LEU A 583 31.25 -19.72 32.38
C LEU A 583 30.96 -20.77 33.46
N GLY A 584 31.22 -20.44 34.72
CA GLY A 584 30.85 -21.32 35.84
C GLY A 584 29.35 -21.59 35.85
N SER A 585 28.95 -22.79 36.31
CA SER A 585 27.54 -23.15 36.44
C SER A 585 26.79 -22.35 37.51
N ASP A 586 27.52 -21.64 38.38
CA ASP A 586 27.04 -20.68 39.36
C ASP A 586 26.69 -19.32 38.75
N VAL A 587 27.22 -19.01 37.56
CA VAL A 587 26.83 -17.83 36.80
C VAL A 587 25.47 -18.09 36.17
N GLN A 588 24.50 -17.21 36.41
CA GLN A 588 23.20 -17.21 35.77
C GLN A 588 23.14 -16.09 34.73
N ILE A 589 22.58 -16.39 33.57
CA ILE A 589 22.33 -15.41 32.51
C ILE A 589 20.82 -15.37 32.26
N ASN A 590 20.22 -14.20 32.38
CA ASN A 590 18.79 -13.99 32.19
C ASN A 590 18.55 -13.10 30.99
N PHE A 591 17.70 -13.58 30.08
CA PHE A 591 17.15 -12.84 28.96
C PHE A 591 15.76 -12.34 29.36
N THR A 592 15.56 -11.05 29.22
CA THR A 592 14.31 -10.36 29.54
C THR A 592 14.01 -9.35 28.44
N THR A 593 12.76 -8.92 28.32
CA THR A 593 12.44 -7.71 27.55
C THR A 593 12.38 -6.50 28.47
N ILE A 594 12.25 -5.32 27.88
CA ILE A 594 12.24 -4.04 28.58
C ILE A 594 10.79 -3.57 28.66
N GLN A 595 10.41 -3.05 29.82
CA GLN A 595 9.09 -2.49 30.02
C GLN A 595 8.86 -1.32 29.06
N SER A 596 7.70 -1.31 28.38
CA SER A 596 7.27 -0.12 27.65
C SER A 596 6.72 0.91 28.63
N GLY A 597 7.04 2.18 28.40
CA GLY A 597 6.52 3.31 29.18
C GLY A 597 5.02 3.57 29.00
N ILE A 598 4.36 2.87 28.09
CA ILE A 598 2.91 3.03 27.82
C ILE A 598 2.18 1.71 27.57
N HIS A 599 2.88 0.67 27.12
CA HIS A 599 2.29 -0.64 26.80
C HIS A 599 2.83 -1.72 27.74
N PRO A 600 2.37 -1.76 29.00
CA PRO A 600 3.00 -2.61 30.00
C PRO A 600 2.87 -4.10 29.65
N ILE A 601 3.98 -4.83 29.73
CA ILE A 601 3.97 -6.29 29.55
C ILE A 601 3.88 -6.95 30.93
N LYS A 602 2.99 -7.94 31.07
CA LYS A 602 2.80 -8.65 32.35
C LYS A 602 3.99 -9.53 32.73
N ASP A 603 4.64 -10.17 31.76
CA ASP A 603 5.80 -11.04 31.96
C ASP A 603 6.96 -10.59 31.07
N LEU A 604 8.00 -10.06 31.70
CA LEU A 604 9.22 -9.61 31.05
C LEU A 604 10.25 -10.72 30.89
N SER A 605 10.08 -11.86 31.57
CA SER A 605 11.03 -12.96 31.52
C SER A 605 10.94 -13.68 30.19
N LEU A 606 12.07 -13.80 29.49
CA LEU A 606 12.15 -14.55 28.25
C LEU A 606 12.79 -15.90 28.52
N MET A 607 14.00 -15.95 29.08
CA MET A 607 14.73 -17.20 29.36
C MET A 607 15.77 -17.01 30.47
N SER A 608 16.09 -18.06 31.21
CA SER A 608 17.21 -18.10 32.15
C SER A 608 18.05 -19.35 31.93
N ILE A 609 19.37 -19.21 31.88
CA ILE A 609 20.32 -20.31 31.72
C ILE A 609 21.48 -20.19 32.69
N SER A 610 22.11 -21.32 33.04
CA SER A 610 23.40 -21.33 33.71
C SER A 610 24.54 -21.08 32.71
N GLY A 611 25.65 -20.54 33.20
CA GLY A 611 26.78 -20.08 32.39
C GLY A 611 27.46 -21.20 31.60
N ASP A 612 27.47 -22.42 32.14
CA ASP A 612 27.99 -23.63 31.46
C ASP A 612 27.13 -24.06 30.26
N ARG A 613 25.88 -23.58 30.19
CA ARG A 613 24.91 -23.85 29.11
C ARG A 613 24.89 -22.75 28.04
N LEU A 614 25.70 -21.70 28.19
CA LEU A 614 25.79 -20.59 27.23
C LEU A 614 26.03 -21.04 25.78
N PRO A 615 26.89 -22.05 25.49
CA PRO A 615 27.09 -22.51 24.11
C PRO A 615 25.83 -23.08 23.46
N ASP A 616 24.87 -23.56 24.26
CA ASP A 616 23.65 -24.21 23.77
C ASP A 616 22.61 -23.18 23.25
N VAL A 617 22.76 -21.89 23.59
CA VAL A 617 21.89 -20.80 23.09
C VAL A 617 22.47 -20.06 21.89
N TYR A 618 23.63 -20.44 21.37
CA TYR A 618 24.10 -19.84 20.12
C TYR A 618 23.16 -20.18 18.95
N GLY A 619 22.99 -19.20 18.06
CA GLY A 619 21.97 -19.19 17.02
C GLY A 619 20.55 -18.95 17.54
N LEU A 620 20.35 -18.51 18.78
CA LEU A 620 19.03 -18.15 19.30
C LEU A 620 18.57 -16.82 18.67
N ASP A 621 17.37 -16.82 18.12
CA ASP A 621 16.70 -15.63 17.62
C ASP A 621 15.57 -15.25 18.58
N ILE A 622 15.56 -13.99 19.01
CA ILE A 622 14.57 -13.43 19.94
C ILE A 622 13.79 -12.36 19.18
N LEU A 623 12.50 -12.59 18.96
CA LEU A 623 11.58 -11.68 18.25
C LEU A 623 11.12 -10.55 19.19
N ARG A 624 12.06 -9.69 19.57
CA ARG A 624 11.86 -8.54 20.46
C ARG A 624 12.54 -7.30 19.90
N PRO A 625 11.87 -6.13 20.00
CA PRO A 625 12.46 -4.84 19.67
C PRO A 625 13.53 -4.40 20.67
N ALA A 626 13.47 -4.90 21.91
CA ALA A 626 14.54 -4.72 22.88
C ALA A 626 14.68 -5.93 23.79
N VAL A 627 15.92 -6.35 23.99
CA VAL A 627 16.31 -7.45 24.86
C VAL A 627 17.30 -6.95 25.89
N MET A 628 17.02 -7.23 27.16
CA MET A 628 17.91 -7.01 28.29
C MET A 628 18.52 -8.34 28.74
N ILE A 629 19.84 -8.41 28.72
CA ILE A 629 20.63 -9.57 29.12
C ILE A 629 21.35 -9.24 30.41
N SER A 630 21.00 -9.94 31.49
CA SER A 630 21.56 -9.70 32.83
C SER A 630 22.28 -10.94 33.36
N THR A 631 23.11 -10.76 34.37
CA THR A 631 23.79 -11.84 35.08
C THR A 631 23.71 -11.64 36.59
N ASN A 632 23.92 -12.70 37.37
CA ASN A 632 24.14 -12.60 38.81
C ASN A 632 25.60 -12.30 39.20
N SER A 633 26.53 -12.28 38.23
CA SER A 633 27.95 -12.00 38.48
C SER A 633 28.19 -10.56 38.92
N THR A 634 28.85 -10.38 40.07
CA THR A 634 29.35 -9.07 40.55
C THR A 634 30.70 -8.69 39.94
N GLU A 635 31.31 -9.59 39.17
CA GLU A 635 32.48 -9.29 38.35
C GLU A 635 32.04 -9.11 36.89
N TRP A 636 32.73 -8.23 36.17
CA TRP A 636 32.49 -8.03 34.74
C TRP A 636 32.84 -9.28 33.96
N LEU A 637 31.84 -9.83 33.28
CA LEU A 637 32.02 -10.87 32.29
C LEU A 637 32.20 -10.16 30.94
N GLU A 638 33.44 -10.09 30.46
CA GLU A 638 33.78 -9.36 29.23
C GLU A 638 33.58 -10.22 27.98
N ASP A 639 33.10 -9.61 26.89
CA ASP A 639 33.02 -10.22 25.57
C ASP A 639 32.34 -11.61 25.57
N VAL A 640 31.23 -11.73 26.29
CA VAL A 640 30.58 -13.02 26.59
C VAL A 640 29.69 -13.50 25.45
N LEU A 641 28.89 -12.58 24.90
CA LEU A 641 27.76 -12.95 24.04
C LEU A 641 27.80 -12.19 22.71
N PRO A 642 28.04 -12.86 21.57
CA PRO A 642 27.91 -12.25 20.27
C PRO A 642 26.43 -12.05 19.93
N VAL A 643 26.01 -10.79 19.82
CA VAL A 643 24.64 -10.40 19.45
C VAL A 643 24.63 -9.71 18.08
N LYS A 644 23.53 -9.88 17.36
CA LYS A 644 23.19 -9.10 16.16
C LYS A 644 21.70 -8.76 16.20
N ALA A 645 21.36 -7.52 15.90
CA ALA A 645 19.99 -7.11 15.60
C ALA A 645 19.76 -7.32 14.10
N GLU A 646 18.72 -8.06 13.75
CA GLU A 646 18.36 -8.39 12.37
C GLU A 646 16.87 -8.14 12.15
N ASN A 647 16.47 -8.02 10.89
CA ASN A 647 15.08 -8.22 10.48
C ASN A 647 15.02 -9.33 9.44
N THR A 648 14.09 -10.27 9.57
CA THR A 648 13.96 -11.36 8.61
C THR A 648 13.22 -10.92 7.36
N VAL A 649 13.71 -11.37 6.19
CA VAL A 649 13.10 -11.09 4.88
C VAL A 649 11.77 -11.85 4.75
N ILE A 650 10.68 -11.12 4.53
CA ILE A 650 9.36 -11.68 4.21
C ILE A 650 9.41 -12.19 2.77
N LEU A 651 9.40 -13.51 2.58
CA LEU A 651 9.55 -14.12 1.24
C LEU A 651 8.32 -14.00 0.33
N ASN A 652 7.17 -13.55 0.83
CA ASN A 652 5.99 -13.23 0.03
C ASN A 652 5.07 -12.35 0.87
N GLN A 653 4.56 -11.26 0.30
CA GLN A 653 3.63 -10.32 0.94
C GLN A 653 2.59 -11.03 1.83
N THR A 654 2.66 -10.82 3.15
CA THR A 654 1.55 -10.78 4.15
C THR A 654 2.10 -11.02 5.55
N GLU A 655 1.84 -10.07 6.45
CA GLU A 655 1.52 -10.18 7.89
C GLU A 655 2.21 -11.18 8.86
N ILE A 656 3.26 -11.91 8.45
CA ILE A 656 3.85 -12.99 9.27
C ILE A 656 5.35 -12.75 9.52
N CYS A 657 5.74 -12.78 10.79
CA CYS A 657 7.13 -12.82 11.24
C CYS A 657 7.66 -14.23 11.30
N SER A 658 8.46 -14.61 10.30
CA SER A 658 9.09 -15.93 10.23
C SER A 658 10.49 -15.90 10.86
N VAL A 659 10.74 -16.80 11.82
CA VAL A 659 12.04 -17.04 12.46
C VAL A 659 12.47 -18.45 12.12
N VAL A 660 13.61 -18.61 11.44
CA VAL A 660 14.08 -19.92 10.95
C VAL A 660 15.35 -20.33 11.69
N ARG A 661 15.22 -21.29 12.59
CA ARG A 661 16.36 -21.88 13.32
C ARG A 661 16.87 -23.11 12.58
N VAL A 662 18.08 -23.02 12.03
CA VAL A 662 18.80 -24.17 11.45
C VAL A 662 19.75 -24.75 12.49
N LEU A 663 19.60 -26.04 12.78
CA LEU A 663 20.39 -26.70 13.82
C LEU A 663 21.76 -27.12 13.29
N SER A 664 22.81 -26.77 14.03
CA SER A 664 24.18 -27.15 13.69
C SER A 664 24.47 -28.60 14.07
N SER A 665 25.33 -29.29 13.32
CA SER A 665 25.69 -30.68 13.63
C SER A 665 26.63 -30.85 14.82
N GLU A 666 27.18 -29.75 15.34
CA GLU A 666 28.28 -29.75 16.31
C GLU A 666 27.79 -29.75 17.76
N SER A 667 26.61 -29.20 18.04
CA SER A 667 26.05 -29.16 19.39
C SER A 667 25.30 -30.46 19.71
N ASN A 668 25.48 -31.00 20.93
CA ASN A 668 24.68 -32.14 21.40
C ASN A 668 23.34 -31.71 21.98
N VAL A 669 23.25 -30.46 22.44
CA VAL A 669 22.04 -29.83 22.95
C VAL A 669 21.93 -28.45 22.34
N VAL A 670 20.71 -28.07 21.92
CA VAL A 670 20.40 -26.71 21.46
C VAL A 670 19.19 -26.24 22.26
N LEU A 671 19.30 -25.05 22.84
CA LEU A 671 18.23 -24.39 23.59
C LEU A 671 17.66 -23.24 22.77
N GLY A 672 16.35 -23.04 22.82
CA GLY A 672 15.72 -21.88 22.21
C GLY A 672 14.40 -21.46 22.83
N ILE A 673 13.86 -20.38 22.28
CA ILE A 673 12.60 -19.77 22.68
C ILE A 673 11.70 -19.66 21.45
N LEU A 674 10.41 -19.85 21.65
CA LEU A 674 9.33 -19.55 20.71
C LEU A 674 8.53 -18.43 21.35
N GLU A 675 8.38 -17.30 20.69
CA GLU A 675 7.66 -16.16 21.25
C GLU A 675 7.05 -15.28 20.15
N ASN A 676 6.09 -14.45 20.54
CA ASN A 676 5.58 -13.37 19.69
C ASN A 676 6.01 -12.03 20.24
N ASP A 677 6.24 -11.06 19.37
CA ASP A 677 6.34 -9.66 19.74
C ASP A 677 5.00 -9.14 20.29
N PRO A 678 4.91 -8.77 21.58
CA PRO A 678 3.65 -8.34 22.19
C PRO A 678 3.13 -7.03 21.61
N TRP A 679 3.99 -6.24 20.96
CA TRP A 679 3.61 -4.96 20.35
C TRP A 679 3.34 -5.07 18.84
N SER A 680 3.49 -6.26 18.26
CA SER A 680 3.20 -6.50 16.84
C SER A 680 1.82 -7.13 16.65
N PRO A 681 0.99 -6.68 15.68
CA PRO A 681 -0.22 -7.39 15.29
C PRO A 681 0.06 -8.66 14.47
N LEU A 682 1.33 -8.88 14.10
CA LEU A 682 1.72 -9.91 13.15
C LEU A 682 1.73 -11.30 13.77
N GLN A 683 1.37 -12.28 12.96
CA GLN A 683 1.52 -13.69 13.31
C GLN A 683 3.01 -14.02 13.42
N ALA A 684 3.43 -14.77 14.44
CA ALA A 684 4.79 -15.31 14.50
C ALA A 684 4.79 -16.75 13.98
N ASN A 685 5.72 -17.07 13.08
CA ASN A 685 5.98 -18.43 12.62
C ASN A 685 7.43 -18.81 12.95
N HIS A 686 7.64 -19.73 13.87
CA HIS A 686 8.96 -20.27 14.16
C HIS A 686 9.13 -21.62 13.47
N LEU A 687 10.12 -21.69 12.58
CA LEU A 687 10.49 -22.91 11.88
C LEU A 687 11.81 -23.41 12.44
N ILE A 688 11.76 -24.51 13.19
CA ILE A 688 12.95 -25.25 13.61
C ILE A 688 13.18 -26.31 12.55
N GLY A 689 14.11 -26.03 11.63
CA GLY A 689 14.34 -26.79 10.40
C GLY A 689 15.46 -27.81 10.50
N PRO A 690 15.54 -28.74 9.52
CA PRO A 690 16.10 -30.06 9.73
C PRO A 690 17.60 -30.02 9.99
N TRP A 691 18.00 -30.78 11.02
CA TRP A 691 19.37 -31.22 11.19
C TRP A 691 19.84 -31.89 9.88
N PRO A 692 21.09 -31.67 9.42
CA PRO A 692 21.58 -32.31 8.20
C PRO A 692 21.28 -33.81 8.19
N ALA A 693 20.85 -34.34 7.03
CA ALA A 693 20.21 -35.65 6.78
C ALA A 693 20.93 -36.91 7.31
N LYS A 694 22.07 -36.76 8.00
CA LYS A 694 22.89 -37.82 8.58
C LYS A 694 22.69 -38.00 10.10
N ALA A 695 21.92 -37.15 10.77
CA ALA A 695 21.64 -37.30 12.20
C ALA A 695 20.39 -38.18 12.41
N HIS A 696 20.62 -39.45 12.73
CA HIS A 696 19.58 -40.34 13.21
C HIS A 696 19.46 -40.21 14.74
N ASN A 697 18.23 -40.38 15.26
CA ASN A 697 17.86 -40.41 16.68
C ASN A 697 18.01 -39.07 17.42
N GLN A 698 16.92 -38.31 17.48
CA GLN A 698 16.85 -37.03 18.17
C GLN A 698 15.66 -37.01 19.13
N SER A 699 15.84 -36.31 20.25
CA SER A 699 14.78 -35.99 21.21
C SER A 699 14.60 -34.48 21.23
N VAL A 700 13.40 -34.02 20.90
CA VAL A 700 12.98 -32.63 21.04
C VAL A 700 12.06 -32.55 22.24
N GLN A 701 12.41 -31.69 23.18
CA GLN A 701 11.58 -31.38 24.33
C GLN A 701 11.15 -29.92 24.24
N VAL A 702 9.86 -29.68 24.10
CA VAL A 702 9.27 -28.33 24.11
C VAL A 702 8.51 -28.16 25.42
N ASN A 703 8.92 -27.19 26.21
CA ASN A 703 8.28 -26.81 27.46
C ASN A 703 7.51 -25.51 27.26
N PHE A 704 6.18 -25.61 27.15
CA PHE A 704 5.33 -24.43 27.01
C PHE A 704 5.24 -23.69 28.35
N GLY A 705 5.63 -22.41 28.35
CA GLY A 705 5.34 -21.50 29.46
C GLY A 705 3.82 -21.29 29.60
N PRO A 706 3.34 -20.79 30.75
CA PRO A 706 1.92 -20.47 30.89
C PRO A 706 1.52 -19.34 29.93
N TYR A 707 0.46 -19.54 29.15
CA TYR A 707 -0.14 -18.51 28.31
C TYR A 707 -1.67 -18.59 28.34
N ASP A 708 -2.33 -17.50 27.92
CA ASP A 708 -3.78 -17.40 27.87
C ASP A 708 -4.30 -17.78 26.47
N ASP A 709 -5.04 -18.88 26.38
CA ASP A 709 -5.64 -19.37 25.13
C ASP A 709 -6.65 -18.40 24.50
N ASN A 710 -7.21 -17.50 25.32
CA ASN A 710 -8.08 -16.45 24.79
C ASN A 710 -7.27 -15.37 24.08
N CYS A 711 -5.98 -15.26 24.38
CA CYS A 711 -5.08 -14.29 23.77
C CYS A 711 -4.25 -14.85 22.63
N PHE A 712 -3.96 -16.15 22.64
CA PHE A 712 -3.09 -16.77 21.66
C PHE A 712 -3.70 -18.05 21.12
N GLN A 713 -3.76 -18.14 19.79
CA GLN A 713 -3.90 -19.43 19.13
C GLN A 713 -2.52 -19.94 18.76
N VAL A 714 -2.17 -21.08 19.33
CA VAL A 714 -0.85 -21.69 19.16
C VAL A 714 -1.00 -22.98 18.37
N THR A 715 -0.33 -23.09 17.24
CA THR A 715 -0.34 -24.31 16.42
C THR A 715 1.07 -24.85 16.28
N LEU A 716 1.27 -26.06 16.77
CA LEU A 716 2.51 -26.81 16.61
C LEU A 716 2.33 -27.87 15.53
N ILE A 717 3.14 -27.84 14.48
CA ILE A 717 3.16 -28.84 13.43
C ILE A 717 4.54 -29.51 13.48
N TYR A 718 4.56 -30.84 13.57
CA TYR A 718 5.81 -31.60 13.64
C TYR A 718 5.70 -32.95 12.94
N MET A 719 6.84 -33.55 12.62
CA MET A 719 6.92 -34.89 12.02
C MET A 719 7.26 -35.93 13.09
N GLU A 720 6.47 -37.00 13.18
CA GLU A 720 6.76 -38.17 13.99
C GLU A 720 6.87 -39.39 13.06
N GLY A 721 8.10 -39.79 12.75
CA GLY A 721 8.35 -40.73 11.65
C GLY A 721 8.07 -40.08 10.29
N VAL A 722 7.12 -40.64 9.55
CA VAL A 722 6.62 -40.09 8.26
C VAL A 722 5.26 -39.39 8.39
N GLU A 723 4.69 -39.38 9.60
CA GLU A 723 3.39 -38.76 9.85
C GLU A 723 3.56 -37.31 10.33
N MET A 724 2.82 -36.40 9.71
CA MET A 724 2.72 -35.02 10.17
C MET A 724 1.65 -34.93 11.27
N LYS A 725 2.06 -34.51 12.46
CA LYS A 725 1.19 -34.24 13.60
C LYS A 725 0.97 -32.74 13.76
N LYS A 726 -0.23 -32.40 14.25
CA LYS A 726 -0.65 -31.04 14.52
C LYS A 726 -1.28 -30.99 15.91
N GLU A 727 -0.73 -30.16 16.79
CA GLU A 727 -1.29 -29.84 18.09
C GLU A 727 -1.75 -28.38 18.10
N ILE A 728 -2.89 -28.13 18.73
CA ILE A 728 -3.50 -26.79 18.84
C ILE A 728 -3.61 -26.47 20.33
N ASN A 729 -3.10 -25.31 20.72
CA ASN A 729 -2.95 -24.83 22.08
C ASN A 729 -2.30 -25.88 23.01
N PRO A 730 -1.07 -26.33 22.69
CA PRO A 730 -0.36 -27.22 23.58
C PRO A 730 -0.04 -26.50 24.89
N HIS A 731 -0.36 -27.15 26.01
CA HIS A 731 0.11 -26.79 27.34
C HIS A 731 0.92 -27.96 27.86
N GLU A 732 1.83 -27.71 28.81
CA GLU A 732 2.73 -28.71 29.41
C GLU A 732 3.98 -29.05 28.58
N LEU A 733 4.69 -30.10 28.99
CA LEU A 733 5.94 -30.54 28.42
C LEU A 733 5.67 -31.55 27.30
N LEU A 734 5.99 -31.17 26.07
CA LEU A 734 5.91 -32.06 24.92
C LEU A 734 7.28 -32.71 24.66
N ASN A 735 7.32 -34.04 24.64
CA ASN A 735 8.53 -34.80 24.31
C ASN A 735 8.31 -35.56 22.99
N ILE A 736 9.08 -35.21 21.97
CA ILE A 736 9.05 -35.83 20.65
C ILE A 736 10.37 -36.56 20.43
N THR A 737 10.31 -37.87 20.19
CA THR A 737 11.49 -38.67 19.81
C THR A 737 11.32 -39.16 18.39
N THR A 738 12.29 -38.92 17.51
CA THR A 738 12.21 -39.32 16.10
C THR A 738 13.55 -39.83 15.56
N GLU A 739 13.48 -40.81 14.66
CA GLU A 739 14.62 -41.37 13.93
C GLU A 739 14.95 -40.60 12.64
N TYR A 740 14.06 -39.69 12.22
CA TYR A 740 14.11 -38.93 10.96
C TYR A 740 14.33 -37.43 11.22
N PRO A 741 14.77 -36.65 10.20
CA PRO A 741 14.88 -35.20 10.33
C PRO A 741 13.56 -34.60 10.81
N PHE A 742 13.63 -33.79 11.87
CA PHE A 742 12.46 -33.11 12.40
C PHE A 742 12.37 -31.70 11.82
N THR A 743 11.15 -31.30 11.56
CA THR A 743 10.79 -29.90 11.37
C THR A 743 9.69 -29.61 12.38
N VAL A 744 9.86 -28.54 13.17
CA VAL A 744 8.79 -28.02 14.03
C VAL A 744 8.41 -26.66 13.48
N GLU A 745 7.16 -26.52 13.07
CA GLU A 745 6.57 -25.24 12.71
C GLU A 745 5.64 -24.81 13.85
N PHE A 746 5.80 -23.56 14.28
CA PHE A 746 5.08 -23.01 15.40
C PHE A 746 4.45 -21.68 15.02
N ASN A 747 3.13 -21.70 14.86
CA ASN A 747 2.34 -20.54 14.46
C ASN A 747 1.61 -19.94 15.66
N MET A 748 1.79 -18.64 15.89
CA MET A 748 1.15 -17.88 16.95
C MET A 748 0.34 -16.73 16.38
N THR A 749 -0.97 -16.75 16.61
CA THR A 749 -1.87 -15.65 16.26
C THR A 749 -2.40 -14.99 17.53
N ARG A 750 -2.13 -13.69 17.69
CA ARG A 750 -2.65 -12.88 18.79
C ARG A 750 -4.10 -12.48 18.49
N GLN A 751 -4.98 -12.60 19.47
CA GLN A 751 -6.36 -12.13 19.38
C GLN A 751 -6.46 -10.63 19.74
N ASP A 752 -7.51 -9.95 19.27
CA ASP A 752 -7.79 -8.55 19.60
C ASP A 752 -8.01 -8.37 21.11
N GLY A 753 -7.50 -7.28 21.69
CA GLY A 753 -7.63 -7.00 23.14
C GLY A 753 -6.57 -7.67 24.02
N CYS A 754 -5.54 -8.27 23.41
CA CYS A 754 -4.43 -8.94 24.10
C CYS A 754 -3.08 -8.23 23.92
N GLU A 755 -3.09 -6.90 23.77
CA GLU A 755 -1.93 -6.06 23.49
C GLU A 755 -0.88 -6.05 24.63
N TYR A 756 -1.24 -6.57 25.81
CA TYR A 756 -0.38 -6.63 27.01
C TYR A 756 -0.02 -8.05 27.45
N SER A 757 -0.51 -9.05 26.70
CA SER A 757 -0.20 -10.45 26.95
C SER A 757 1.04 -10.82 26.15
N SER A 758 1.95 -11.57 26.78
CA SER A 758 3.09 -12.19 26.12
C SER A 758 2.93 -13.71 26.19
N MET A 759 3.44 -14.40 25.18
CA MET A 759 3.57 -15.85 25.20
C MET A 759 5.01 -16.23 24.83
N ALA A 760 5.58 -17.10 25.64
CA ALA A 760 6.89 -17.69 25.41
C ALA A 760 6.82 -19.20 25.69
N ALA A 761 7.48 -19.98 24.84
CA ALA A 761 7.72 -21.40 25.05
C ALA A 761 9.20 -21.70 24.87
N TYR A 762 9.71 -22.60 25.71
CA TYR A 762 11.10 -23.03 25.68
C TYR A 762 11.21 -24.32 24.90
N TYR A 763 12.30 -24.49 24.16
CA TYR A 763 12.58 -25.79 23.60
C TYR A 763 14.04 -26.17 23.79
N SER A 764 14.26 -27.47 23.92
CA SER A 764 15.57 -28.10 23.91
C SER A 764 15.57 -29.23 22.88
N VAL A 765 16.61 -29.27 22.06
CA VAL A 765 16.85 -30.35 21.10
C VAL A 765 18.08 -31.09 21.55
N GLN A 766 17.96 -32.38 21.83
CA GLN A 766 19.07 -33.23 22.23
C GLN A 766 19.32 -34.34 21.21
N LYS A 767 20.60 -34.54 20.86
CA LYS A 767 21.03 -35.67 20.06
C LYS A 767 21.14 -36.93 20.93
N LEU A 768 20.45 -38.01 20.55
CA LEU A 768 20.54 -39.27 21.27
C LEU A 768 21.73 -40.09 20.72
N SER A 769 22.72 -40.36 21.55
CA SER A 769 23.82 -41.25 21.15
C SER A 769 23.34 -42.71 21.20
N PRO A 770 23.62 -43.55 20.16
CA PRO A 770 23.15 -44.94 20.11
C PRO A 770 23.60 -45.85 21.26
N SER A 771 24.58 -45.43 22.09
CA SER A 771 25.20 -46.26 23.13
C SER A 771 24.82 -45.91 24.57
N THR A 772 23.95 -44.91 24.80
CA THR A 772 23.52 -44.50 26.15
C THR A 772 22.00 -44.59 26.28
N ALA A 773 21.47 -45.81 26.21
CA ALA A 773 20.13 -46.07 26.72
C ALA A 773 20.18 -45.94 28.26
N ALA A 774 19.28 -45.11 28.80
CA ALA A 774 18.98 -44.93 30.23
C ALA A 774 19.95 -44.07 31.07
N ALA A 775 20.02 -42.77 30.77
CA ALA A 775 20.08 -41.75 31.81
C ALA A 775 19.24 -40.55 31.35
N THR A 776 17.97 -40.52 31.77
CA THR A 776 17.07 -39.38 31.55
C THR A 776 17.52 -38.24 32.46
N THR A 777 18.47 -37.44 32.01
CA THR A 777 18.79 -36.18 32.69
C THR A 777 17.67 -35.22 32.36
N THR A 778 16.66 -35.13 33.22
CA THR A 778 15.72 -33.99 33.20
C THR A 778 16.56 -32.73 33.34
N ILE A 779 16.63 -31.93 32.27
CA ILE A 779 17.23 -30.61 32.32
C ILE A 779 16.25 -29.76 33.15
N PRO A 780 16.62 -29.28 34.35
CA PRO A 780 15.75 -28.40 35.10
C PRO A 780 15.72 -27.04 34.38
N ILE A 781 14.82 -26.89 33.43
CA ILE A 781 14.38 -25.57 32.97
C ILE A 781 13.52 -25.04 34.12
N GLN A 782 14.09 -24.16 34.94
CA GLN A 782 13.28 -23.45 35.93
C GLN A 782 12.32 -22.53 35.17
N SER A 783 11.08 -22.98 34.97
CA SER A 783 10.01 -22.02 34.78
C SER A 783 9.91 -21.25 36.09
N THR A 784 10.02 -19.93 36.01
CA THR A 784 9.65 -19.03 37.09
C THR A 784 8.15 -19.20 37.32
N THR A 785 7.78 -20.23 38.06
CA THR A 785 6.45 -20.36 38.62
C THR A 785 6.23 -19.12 39.47
N LYS A 786 5.19 -18.34 39.14
CA LYS A 786 4.79 -17.12 39.84
C LYS A 786 5.00 -17.28 41.34
N GLY A 787 6.04 -16.67 41.88
CA GLY A 787 6.05 -16.27 43.27
C GLY A 787 4.86 -15.33 43.42
N GLY A 788 3.85 -15.75 44.17
CA GLY A 788 2.68 -14.93 44.45
C GLY A 788 3.15 -13.59 45.02
N VAL A 789 3.09 -12.55 44.21
CA VAL A 789 3.08 -11.19 44.71
C VAL A 789 1.74 -11.08 45.44
N GLU A 790 1.77 -11.27 46.76
CA GLU A 790 0.73 -10.73 47.63
C GLU A 790 0.67 -9.23 47.31
N ALA A 791 -0.32 -8.85 46.52
CA ALA A 791 -0.70 -7.48 46.36
C ALA A 791 -1.02 -6.98 47.77
N ASN A 792 -0.12 -6.14 48.32
CA ASN A 792 -0.38 -5.35 49.49
C ASN A 792 -1.52 -4.39 49.14
N THR A 793 -2.76 -4.87 49.27
CA THR A 793 -3.97 -4.06 49.32
C THR A 793 -3.96 -3.27 50.62
N SER A 794 -3.24 -2.16 50.63
CA SER A 794 -3.45 -1.09 51.58
C SER A 794 -3.52 0.23 50.82
N VAL A 795 -4.56 1.01 51.12
CA VAL A 795 -4.89 2.33 50.60
C VAL A 795 -5.73 2.37 49.31
N TYR A 796 -6.94 1.81 49.38
CA TYR A 796 -8.15 2.48 48.86
C TYR A 796 -9.33 2.10 49.78
N LYS A 797 -9.47 2.83 50.88
CA LYS A 797 -10.71 2.95 51.68
C LYS A 797 -11.04 4.44 51.77
N PHE A 798 -12.34 4.75 51.72
CA PHE A 798 -13.00 6.08 51.61
C PHE A 798 -13.09 6.57 50.16
N PHE A 799 -14.21 6.49 49.44
CA PHE A 799 -15.62 6.71 49.80
C PHE A 799 -16.54 5.67 49.14
N LEU A 800 -17.36 4.98 49.93
CA LEU A 800 -18.66 4.47 49.47
C LEU A 800 -19.64 4.49 50.64
N VAL A 801 -20.34 5.61 50.80
CA VAL A 801 -21.52 5.71 51.66
C VAL A 801 -22.74 5.57 50.75
N VAL A 802 -23.38 4.41 50.86
CA VAL A 802 -24.82 4.17 50.95
C VAL A 802 -25.71 5.15 50.17
N PHE A 803 -26.41 4.67 49.14
CA PHE A 803 -27.88 4.71 49.08
C PHE A 803 -28.40 3.75 48.00
N VAL A 804 -29.16 2.76 48.43
CA VAL A 804 -30.10 1.99 47.60
C VAL A 804 -31.51 2.30 48.11
N VAL A 805 -32.46 2.25 47.19
CA VAL A 805 -33.90 1.95 47.32
C VAL A 805 -34.84 3.13 47.01
N LEU A 806 -35.80 2.80 46.13
CA LEU A 806 -37.06 3.45 45.74
C LEU A 806 -36.92 4.56 44.69
N CYS A 807 -37.72 4.69 43.63
CA CYS A 807 -38.80 3.92 42.98
C CYS A 807 -39.42 4.91 41.96
N ILE A 808 -40.15 4.42 40.95
CA ILE A 808 -41.24 5.10 40.23
C ILE A 808 -40.88 6.02 39.03
N ARG A 809 -41.34 5.56 37.86
CA ARG A 809 -41.90 6.26 36.68
C ARG A 809 -41.23 7.57 36.21
N PHE A 810 -40.68 7.56 35.01
CA PHE A 810 -41.37 7.94 33.76
C PHE A 810 -40.65 7.34 32.56
#